data_AF-A0A925JDJ8-F1
#
_entry.id   AF-A0A925JDJ8-F1
#
_cell.length_a   1.000
_cell.length_b   1.000
_cell.length_c   1.000
_cell.angle_alpha   90.00
_cell.angle_beta   90.00
_cell.angle_gamma   90.00
#
_symmetry.space_group_name_H-M   'P 1'
#
loop_
_entity.id
_entity.type
_entity.pdbx_description
1 polymer ?
#
loop_
_entity_poly.entity_id
_entity_poly.type
_entity_poly.pdbx_seq_one_letter_code
_entity_poly.pdbx_strand_id
1 'polypeptide(L)'
;MKQTTRTPSLSRLLAAVFILATFTLILTGARAAASGPATQSGAASEAQKYLSSESGRDSLMAAVRAAGVGDGARIMQSQQARLLADDGLGGDKFGYSVAISGNTAVVGAYLRGPGASLSRLGAAYIFQRTNSIWNRQVTLLPSDLLGTVNFGYSVAISGDTIVVGALGNNQVFGQVYIFQRNGTAWSERQRIQSASRTFGTSVALDGTILLVGEPGAITRSQTGAVNAYRFNGSTWDFEAQFVGNAATTADAFGISVSISGNTALVGAYGDDTNIGVDAGSAYIFVRNGTIWTEQAQFFATDPGVGNLYGWSVSLSGNTAAVGAYNDDLPGKANAGAVYVYERTGTTWSAQPKLVAGDAKADDKLGYSVAINGNIIVAGAYFYDSPTTQNVGAAYIFQRVGTVWGSGGIATPEEPQPGDLFGSSVALSDTTFLAGAPNADLIPTNLNIGTSHVYSLRPSTRILANFDGDALTDLSVFRPSNSSWYARQSSNGLSFIQQFGASGDLLAPGDYDGDGRTDLAVFRPSNGTWYILHSSNGVFRARQFGTSGDLPVPGDYDGNGITDIALFRPSDNTWYIFVGSISSFLVQQFGASGDRPVQSDYDGDGKTDIAVFRPANGTWYMIQSLTNSFRAQPWGASGDVAAPGDYDGDTRTDIAVFRPAEGKWYILQSTHNTSRVQTWGTIGDVAVPADYNGDGKADIAVFRPADGNWYILESGLNALRVEQWGASGDVPVPTAHLP
;
A
#
# COMPACT_ATOMS: atom_id res chain seq x y z
N MET A 1 44.78 15.66 -12.84
CA MET A 1 43.92 15.08 -11.80
C MET A 1 42.90 14.19 -12.50
N LYS A 2 43.08 12.87 -12.40
CA LYS A 2 42.30 11.86 -13.14
C LYS A 2 40.97 11.61 -12.42
N GLN A 3 39.85 11.93 -13.07
CA GLN A 3 38.53 11.39 -12.73
C GLN A 3 38.42 9.99 -13.35
N THR A 4 38.18 8.98 -12.51
CA THR A 4 37.84 7.63 -12.89
C THR A 4 36.35 7.54 -13.17
N THR A 5 35.97 7.49 -14.45
CA THR A 5 34.65 7.06 -14.90
C THR A 5 34.51 5.56 -14.62
N ARG A 6 33.58 5.17 -13.75
CA ARG A 6 33.20 3.76 -13.54
C ARG A 6 32.45 3.28 -14.79
N THR A 7 33.09 2.44 -15.59
CA THR A 7 32.43 1.61 -16.59
C THR A 7 31.59 0.52 -15.90
N PRO A 8 30.38 0.21 -16.39
CA PRO A 8 29.61 -0.93 -15.88
C PRO A 8 30.37 -2.23 -16.16
N SER A 9 30.31 -3.18 -15.22
CA SER A 9 31.03 -4.46 -15.33
C SER A 9 30.58 -5.24 -16.57
N LEU A 10 31.55 -5.88 -17.25
CA LEU A 10 31.37 -6.69 -18.46
C LEU A 10 30.27 -7.77 -18.34
N SER A 11 29.95 -8.19 -17.10
CA SER A 11 28.86 -9.11 -16.76
C SER A 11 27.45 -8.57 -17.06
N ARG A 12 27.23 -7.24 -16.93
CA ARG A 12 25.92 -6.61 -17.22
C ARG A 12 25.66 -6.46 -18.72
N LEU A 13 26.73 -6.31 -19.52
CA LEU A 13 26.61 -6.28 -20.98
C LEU A 13 26.32 -7.67 -21.56
N LEU A 14 26.91 -8.73 -20.99
CA LEU A 14 26.64 -10.10 -21.45
C LEU A 14 25.21 -10.56 -21.14
N ALA A 15 24.64 -10.18 -19.98
CA ALA A 15 23.26 -10.52 -19.63
C ALA A 15 22.25 -9.81 -20.56
N ALA A 16 22.46 -8.53 -20.85
CA ALA A 16 21.63 -7.79 -21.80
C ALA A 16 21.74 -8.33 -23.24
N VAL A 17 22.93 -8.76 -23.66
CA VAL A 17 23.14 -9.39 -24.97
C VAL A 17 22.51 -10.78 -25.06
N PHE A 18 22.46 -11.56 -23.97
CA PHE A 18 21.81 -12.87 -23.95
C PHE A 18 20.28 -12.77 -23.96
N ILE A 19 19.72 -11.79 -23.23
CA ILE A 19 18.28 -11.50 -23.21
C ILE A 19 17.83 -10.94 -24.56
N LEU A 20 18.60 -10.03 -25.16
CA LEU A 20 18.31 -9.52 -26.50
C LEU A 20 18.45 -10.62 -27.57
N ALA A 21 19.40 -11.54 -27.44
CA ALA A 21 19.55 -12.66 -28.38
C ALA A 21 18.39 -13.66 -28.30
N THR A 22 17.88 -13.97 -27.10
CA THR A 22 16.72 -14.85 -26.93
C THR A 22 15.41 -14.17 -27.34
N PHE A 23 15.21 -12.89 -27.02
CA PHE A 23 14.04 -12.13 -27.48
C PHE A 23 14.06 -11.89 -29.00
N THR A 24 15.23 -11.62 -29.58
CA THR A 24 15.40 -11.47 -31.03
C THR A 24 15.17 -12.80 -31.74
N LEU A 25 15.55 -13.95 -31.17
CA LEU A 25 15.22 -15.27 -31.75
C LEU A 25 13.70 -15.55 -31.73
N ILE A 26 13.00 -15.13 -30.67
CA ILE A 26 11.54 -15.27 -30.53
C ILE A 26 10.80 -14.34 -31.51
N LEU A 27 11.23 -13.08 -31.65
CA LEU A 27 10.61 -12.10 -32.56
C LEU A 27 10.99 -12.29 -34.04
N THR A 28 12.22 -12.72 -34.35
CA THR A 28 12.60 -13.04 -35.74
C THR A 28 11.99 -14.36 -36.21
N GLY A 29 11.80 -15.34 -35.30
CA GLY A 29 11.00 -16.53 -35.56
C GLY A 29 9.53 -16.22 -35.83
N ALA A 30 8.93 -15.31 -35.04
CA ALA A 30 7.53 -14.91 -35.19
C ALA A 30 7.25 -14.02 -36.42
N ARG A 31 8.19 -13.14 -36.82
CA ARG A 31 8.04 -12.34 -38.06
C ARG A 31 8.36 -13.12 -39.34
N ALA A 32 9.24 -14.13 -39.28
CA ALA A 32 9.50 -15.03 -40.41
C ALA A 32 8.38 -16.09 -40.61
N ALA A 33 7.48 -16.26 -39.64
CA ALA A 33 6.34 -17.17 -39.72
C ALA A 33 5.20 -16.67 -40.65
N ALA A 34 5.26 -15.42 -41.13
CA ALA A 34 4.20 -14.82 -41.97
C ALA A 34 4.42 -14.97 -43.49
N SER A 35 5.46 -15.66 -43.96
CA SER A 35 5.71 -15.83 -45.41
C SER A 35 6.37 -17.16 -45.80
N GLY A 36 5.56 -18.15 -46.22
CA GLY A 36 5.98 -19.28 -47.07
C GLY A 36 6.11 -20.67 -46.40
N PRO A 37 5.69 -21.77 -47.05
CA PRO A 37 5.67 -23.10 -46.44
C PRO A 37 6.92 -23.95 -46.75
N ALA A 38 7.25 -24.86 -45.82
CA ALA A 38 7.88 -26.18 -46.02
C ALA A 38 9.12 -26.55 -45.16
N THR A 39 9.63 -25.69 -44.27
CA THR A 39 10.67 -26.09 -43.29
C THR A 39 10.34 -25.76 -41.83
N GLN A 40 9.09 -25.35 -41.54
CA GLN A 40 8.67 -24.72 -40.29
C GLN A 40 8.18 -25.66 -39.17
N SER A 41 7.99 -26.97 -39.39
CA SER A 41 7.41 -27.84 -38.35
C SER A 41 8.43 -28.32 -37.30
N GLY A 42 9.72 -28.40 -37.62
CA GLY A 42 10.75 -28.95 -36.74
C GLY A 42 11.14 -28.02 -35.59
N ALA A 43 11.48 -26.76 -35.89
CA ALA A 43 11.98 -25.80 -34.90
C ALA A 43 10.90 -25.34 -33.89
N ALA A 44 9.65 -25.16 -34.34
CA ALA A 44 8.53 -24.86 -33.44
C ALA A 44 8.20 -26.06 -32.54
N SER A 45 8.25 -27.28 -33.10
CA SER A 45 8.13 -28.54 -32.35
C SER A 45 9.23 -28.68 -31.30
N GLU A 46 10.48 -28.34 -31.61
CA GLU A 46 11.61 -28.44 -30.69
C GLU A 46 11.60 -27.39 -29.59
N ALA A 47 11.22 -26.14 -29.90
CA ALA A 47 11.00 -25.10 -28.90
C ALA A 47 9.85 -25.47 -27.94
N GLN A 48 8.76 -26.02 -28.47
CA GLN A 48 7.63 -26.48 -27.67
C GLN A 48 7.95 -27.73 -26.84
N LYS A 49 8.81 -28.62 -27.37
CA LYS A 49 9.35 -29.79 -26.65
C LYS A 49 10.34 -29.40 -25.55
N TYR A 50 11.13 -28.35 -25.76
CA TYR A 50 12.01 -27.78 -24.75
C TYR A 50 11.19 -27.09 -23.64
N LEU A 51 10.22 -26.23 -23.98
CA LEU A 51 9.34 -25.56 -23.02
C LEU A 51 8.42 -26.51 -22.24
N SER A 52 8.15 -27.71 -22.77
CA SER A 52 7.38 -28.75 -22.08
C SER A 52 8.24 -29.76 -21.29
N SER A 53 9.56 -29.67 -21.40
CA SER A 53 10.51 -30.45 -20.60
C SER A 53 10.73 -29.81 -19.22
N GLU A 54 11.08 -30.63 -18.24
CA GLU A 54 11.37 -30.18 -16.87
C GLU A 54 12.52 -29.15 -16.85
N SER A 55 13.60 -29.38 -17.59
CA SER A 55 14.72 -28.44 -17.67
C SER A 55 14.39 -27.12 -18.37
N GLY A 56 13.50 -27.13 -19.38
CA GLY A 56 13.03 -25.92 -20.04
C GLY A 56 12.04 -25.13 -19.19
N ARG A 57 11.21 -25.80 -18.39
CA ARG A 57 10.38 -25.15 -17.36
C ARG A 57 11.25 -24.58 -16.24
N ASP A 58 12.27 -25.29 -15.79
CA ASP A 58 13.19 -24.81 -14.77
C ASP A 58 14.02 -23.62 -15.26
N SER A 59 14.44 -23.64 -16.53
CA SER A 59 15.18 -22.52 -17.14
C SER A 59 14.28 -21.30 -17.37
N LEU A 60 13.01 -21.52 -17.74
CA LEU A 60 12.01 -20.46 -17.83
C LEU A 60 11.69 -19.89 -16.44
N MET A 61 11.50 -20.74 -15.44
CA MET A 61 11.28 -20.33 -14.05
C MET A 61 12.50 -19.65 -13.44
N ALA A 62 13.72 -20.05 -13.81
CA ALA A 62 14.94 -19.36 -13.42
C ALA A 62 15.07 -17.99 -14.10
N ALA A 63 14.64 -17.86 -15.36
CA ALA A 63 14.59 -16.58 -16.07
C ALA A 63 13.49 -15.66 -15.53
N VAL A 64 12.33 -16.20 -15.15
CA VAL A 64 11.22 -15.50 -14.48
C VAL A 64 11.65 -15.01 -13.10
N ARG A 65 12.34 -15.85 -12.31
CA ARG A 65 12.96 -15.46 -11.03
C ARG A 65 14.05 -14.40 -11.20
N ALA A 66 14.91 -14.53 -12.21
CA ALA A 66 15.96 -13.56 -12.52
C ALA A 66 15.42 -12.24 -13.10
N ALA A 67 14.20 -12.25 -13.65
CA ALA A 67 13.48 -11.06 -14.10
C ALA A 67 12.68 -10.39 -12.97
N GLY A 68 12.71 -10.91 -11.73
CA GLY A 68 11.95 -10.37 -10.62
C GLY A 68 10.44 -10.53 -10.77
N VAL A 69 9.97 -11.50 -11.58
CA VAL A 69 8.54 -11.85 -11.73
C VAL A 69 8.20 -13.04 -10.84
N GLY A 70 8.77 -13.08 -9.64
CA GLY A 70 8.12 -13.78 -8.52
C GLY A 70 7.15 -12.79 -7.91
N ASP A 71 5.97 -13.25 -7.48
CA ASP A 71 5.02 -12.43 -6.73
C ASP A 71 5.80 -11.69 -5.65
N GLY A 72 5.99 -10.38 -5.84
CA GLY A 72 6.48 -9.51 -4.79
C GLY A 72 5.50 -9.61 -3.64
N ALA A 73 5.99 -9.36 -2.42
CA ALA A 73 5.17 -9.48 -1.23
C ALA A 73 3.81 -8.84 -1.38
N ARG A 74 2.79 -9.51 -0.87
CA ARG A 74 1.47 -8.93 -0.79
C ARG A 74 1.48 -7.82 0.28
N ILE A 75 1.07 -6.61 -0.11
CA ILE A 75 0.61 -5.62 0.87
C ILE A 75 -0.69 -6.14 1.47
N MET A 76 -0.70 -6.30 2.78
CA MET A 76 -1.90 -6.66 3.52
C MET A 76 -2.66 -5.40 3.88
N GLN A 77 -3.96 -5.39 3.58
CA GLN A 77 -4.88 -4.31 3.92
C GLN A 77 -5.76 -4.69 5.11
N SER A 78 -5.86 -3.81 6.10
CA SER A 78 -6.77 -3.94 7.24
C SER A 78 -7.70 -2.73 7.29
N GLN A 79 -9.02 -2.97 7.42
CA GLN A 79 -9.99 -1.89 7.59
C GLN A 79 -9.89 -1.33 9.01
N GLN A 80 -9.55 -0.05 9.12
CA GLN A 80 -9.34 0.66 10.39
C GLN A 80 -10.60 1.33 10.90
N ALA A 81 -11.42 1.86 9.99
CA ALA A 81 -12.64 2.58 10.35
C ALA A 81 -13.62 2.66 9.19
N ARG A 82 -14.91 2.71 9.53
CA ARG A 82 -15.97 3.19 8.65
C ARG A 82 -16.38 4.60 9.10
N LEU A 83 -16.11 5.59 8.26
CA LEU A 83 -16.45 7.00 8.48
C LEU A 83 -17.90 7.24 8.03
N LEU A 84 -18.67 7.90 8.89
CA LEU A 84 -20.10 8.16 8.71
C LEU A 84 -20.40 9.65 8.90
N ALA A 85 -21.39 10.16 8.17
CA ALA A 85 -22.02 11.45 8.46
C ALA A 85 -23.20 11.23 9.42
N ASP A 86 -23.04 11.55 10.70
CA ASP A 86 -24.10 11.36 11.71
C ASP A 86 -25.34 12.25 11.51
N ASP A 87 -25.18 13.32 10.72
CA ASP A 87 -26.19 14.28 10.31
C ASP A 87 -26.62 14.09 8.84
N GLY A 88 -26.16 13.01 8.21
CA GLY A 88 -26.43 12.69 6.82
C GLY A 88 -27.89 12.27 6.59
N LEU A 89 -28.43 12.69 5.45
CA LEU A 89 -29.74 12.30 4.94
C LEU A 89 -29.59 11.43 3.70
N GLY A 90 -30.60 10.60 3.43
CA GLY A 90 -30.61 9.73 2.25
C GLY A 90 -30.42 10.56 0.97
N GLY A 91 -29.42 10.21 0.18
CA GLY A 91 -29.09 10.88 -1.08
C GLY A 91 -27.96 11.92 -0.98
N ASP A 92 -27.35 12.13 0.20
CA ASP A 92 -26.28 13.13 0.40
C ASP A 92 -24.98 12.82 -0.36
N LYS A 93 -24.75 11.55 -0.71
CA LYS A 93 -23.56 11.05 -1.41
C LYS A 93 -22.26 11.26 -0.63
N PHE A 94 -22.30 11.03 0.68
CA PHE A 94 -21.09 11.02 1.51
C PHE A 94 -20.10 9.97 1.00
N GLY A 95 -18.84 10.36 0.81
CA GLY A 95 -17.83 9.49 0.18
C GLY A 95 -17.72 9.67 -1.34
N TYR A 96 -18.42 10.66 -1.92
CA TYR A 96 -18.29 10.96 -3.35
C TYR A 96 -16.88 11.41 -3.74
N SER A 97 -16.26 12.22 -2.88
CA SER A 97 -14.85 12.61 -3.01
C SER A 97 -14.15 12.42 -1.66
N VAL A 98 -12.89 12.00 -1.70
CA VAL A 98 -12.08 11.77 -0.50
C VAL A 98 -10.68 12.33 -0.69
N ALA A 99 -10.07 12.81 0.39
CA ALA A 99 -8.65 13.20 0.43
C ALA A 99 -8.08 12.95 1.83
N ILE A 100 -6.79 12.64 1.92
CA ILE A 100 -6.11 12.34 3.19
C ILE A 100 -4.71 12.94 3.18
N SER A 101 -4.29 13.50 4.32
CA SER A 101 -2.92 13.94 4.57
C SER A 101 -2.55 13.59 6.01
N GLY A 102 -1.63 12.63 6.15
CA GLY A 102 -1.24 12.06 7.44
C GLY A 102 -2.45 11.54 8.22
N ASN A 103 -2.76 12.20 9.34
CA ASN A 103 -3.83 11.80 10.24
C ASN A 103 -5.17 12.54 10.00
N THR A 104 -5.30 13.34 8.95
CA THR A 104 -6.51 14.11 8.65
C THR A 104 -7.14 13.64 7.35
N ALA A 105 -8.42 13.27 7.39
CA ALA A 105 -9.22 12.83 6.26
C ALA A 105 -10.34 13.84 5.98
N VAL A 106 -10.63 14.05 4.70
CA VAL A 106 -11.68 14.93 4.19
C VAL A 106 -12.61 14.09 3.32
N VAL A 107 -13.91 14.14 3.59
CA VAL A 107 -14.92 13.39 2.85
C VAL A 107 -16.01 14.31 2.34
N GLY A 108 -16.20 14.38 1.03
CA GLY A 108 -17.22 15.19 0.37
C GLY A 108 -18.58 14.50 0.29
N ALA A 109 -19.64 15.30 0.40
CA ALA A 109 -21.05 14.91 0.26
C ALA A 109 -21.79 15.98 -0.55
N TYR A 110 -21.61 15.98 -1.87
CA TYR A 110 -22.01 17.11 -2.72
C TYR A 110 -23.52 17.31 -2.84
N LEU A 111 -24.34 16.28 -2.61
CA LEU A 111 -25.80 16.41 -2.69
C LEU A 111 -26.47 16.73 -1.35
N ARG A 112 -25.69 16.87 -0.27
CA ARG A 112 -26.24 17.19 1.04
C ARG A 112 -27.10 18.45 1.02
N GLY A 113 -28.33 18.35 1.51
CA GLY A 113 -29.18 19.51 1.77
C GLY A 113 -29.53 19.59 3.25
N PRO A 114 -29.46 20.76 3.92
CA PRO A 114 -29.83 20.90 5.33
C PRO A 114 -31.38 20.87 5.56
N GLY A 115 -32.13 20.13 4.74
CA GLY A 115 -33.60 20.08 4.74
C GLY A 115 -34.26 20.57 3.44
N ALA A 116 -35.60 20.53 3.39
CA ALA A 116 -36.43 20.70 2.18
C ALA A 116 -36.28 22.04 1.42
N SER A 117 -35.59 23.04 1.99
CA SER A 117 -35.48 24.40 1.41
C SER A 117 -34.10 24.76 0.85
N LEU A 118 -33.08 23.89 1.01
CA LEU A 118 -31.72 24.08 0.47
C LEU A 118 -31.20 22.77 -0.13
N SER A 119 -31.96 22.16 -1.04
CA SER A 119 -31.56 20.91 -1.69
C SER A 119 -30.25 21.11 -2.47
N ARG A 120 -29.26 20.22 -2.24
CA ARG A 120 -27.99 20.13 -3.00
C ARG A 120 -26.95 21.24 -2.73
N LEU A 121 -26.93 21.81 -1.53
CA LEU A 121 -25.85 22.73 -1.12
C LEU A 121 -24.48 22.01 -1.12
N GLY A 122 -24.44 20.82 -0.53
CA GLY A 122 -23.25 20.02 -0.31
C GLY A 122 -22.54 20.30 1.03
N ALA A 123 -21.62 19.41 1.43
CA ALA A 123 -20.73 19.58 2.58
C ALA A 123 -19.41 18.80 2.40
N ALA A 124 -18.40 19.14 3.21
CA ALA A 124 -17.19 18.34 3.38
C ALA A 124 -16.96 18.06 4.87
N TYR A 125 -16.70 16.81 5.23
CA TYR A 125 -16.55 16.36 6.61
C TYR A 125 -15.09 16.07 6.91
N ILE A 126 -14.61 16.57 8.05
CA ILE A 126 -13.24 16.40 8.49
C ILE A 126 -13.19 15.36 9.58
N PHE A 127 -12.34 14.36 9.38
CA PHE A 127 -12.03 13.33 10.37
C PHE A 127 -10.56 13.41 10.75
N GLN A 128 -10.30 13.23 12.04
CA GLN A 128 -8.97 13.29 12.61
C GLN A 128 -8.68 11.97 13.32
N ARG A 129 -7.58 11.32 12.95
CA ARG A 129 -7.04 10.16 13.66
C ARG A 129 -6.30 10.63 14.90
N THR A 130 -6.75 10.19 16.07
CA THR A 130 -6.07 10.38 17.36
C THR A 130 -6.00 9.04 18.06
N ASN A 131 -4.80 8.59 18.42
CA ASN A 131 -4.59 7.27 19.05
C ASN A 131 -5.25 6.12 18.25
N SER A 132 -5.02 6.05 16.94
CA SER A 132 -5.66 5.12 15.98
C SER A 132 -7.15 5.30 15.73
N ILE A 133 -7.88 6.06 16.55
CA ILE A 133 -9.33 6.23 16.38
C ILE A 133 -9.60 7.42 15.46
N TRP A 134 -10.33 7.17 14.38
CA TRP A 134 -10.84 8.22 13.49
C TRP A 134 -12.11 8.84 14.08
N ASN A 135 -12.04 10.11 14.42
CA ASN A 135 -13.17 10.86 14.97
C ASN A 135 -13.55 11.98 14.01
N ARG A 136 -14.85 12.19 13.81
CA ARG A 136 -15.31 13.37 13.09
C ARG A 136 -15.02 14.62 13.91
N GLN A 137 -14.30 15.56 13.33
CA GLN A 137 -13.90 16.81 13.96
C GLN A 137 -14.90 17.93 13.65
N VAL A 138 -15.18 18.18 12.37
CA VAL A 138 -16.03 19.30 11.93
C VAL A 138 -16.65 19.04 10.56
N THR A 139 -17.82 19.63 10.32
CA THR A 139 -18.44 19.71 8.98
C THR A 139 -18.18 21.11 8.41
N LEU A 140 -17.54 21.17 7.26
CA LEU A 140 -17.31 22.39 6.50
C LEU A 140 -18.50 22.66 5.58
N LEU A 141 -18.96 23.91 5.61
CA LEU A 141 -20.01 24.46 4.75
C LEU A 141 -19.47 25.71 4.05
N PRO A 142 -19.92 26.03 2.83
CA PRO A 142 -19.53 27.26 2.16
C PRO A 142 -20.05 28.49 2.91
N SER A 143 -19.26 29.57 2.96
CA SER A 143 -19.69 30.83 3.60
C SER A 143 -20.93 31.47 2.95
N ASP A 144 -21.23 31.15 1.69
CA ASP A 144 -22.29 31.71 0.87
C ASP A 144 -23.38 30.69 0.53
N LEU A 145 -24.09 30.21 1.55
CA LEU A 145 -25.07 29.11 1.46
C LEU A 145 -26.14 29.23 0.35
N LEU A 146 -26.47 30.45 -0.11
CA LEU A 146 -27.46 30.69 -1.17
C LEU A 146 -26.85 30.82 -2.58
N GLY A 147 -25.53 31.03 -2.66
CA GLY A 147 -24.78 31.21 -3.90
C GLY A 147 -24.08 29.95 -4.38
N THR A 148 -24.31 28.81 -3.71
CA THR A 148 -23.47 27.61 -3.85
C THR A 148 -24.31 26.36 -3.99
N VAL A 149 -23.82 25.45 -4.83
CA VAL A 149 -24.37 24.11 -5.04
C VAL A 149 -23.23 23.12 -5.16
N ASN A 150 -23.50 21.85 -4.84
CA ASN A 150 -22.54 20.76 -4.99
C ASN A 150 -21.21 20.95 -4.24
N PHE A 151 -21.20 21.66 -3.10
CA PHE A 151 -20.00 21.81 -2.28
C PHE A 151 -19.52 20.44 -1.77
N GLY A 152 -18.24 20.12 -1.93
CA GLY A 152 -17.72 18.77 -1.66
C GLY A 152 -17.73 17.87 -2.88
N TYR A 153 -17.95 18.42 -4.08
CA TYR A 153 -17.81 17.69 -5.34
C TYR A 153 -16.39 17.15 -5.53
N SER A 154 -15.39 17.96 -5.19
CA SER A 154 -13.99 17.58 -5.14
C SER A 154 -13.35 18.10 -3.86
N VAL A 155 -12.37 17.37 -3.32
CA VAL A 155 -11.65 17.76 -2.10
C VAL A 155 -10.17 17.46 -2.26
N ALA A 156 -9.32 18.31 -1.67
CA ALA A 156 -7.89 18.09 -1.55
C ALA A 156 -7.39 18.61 -0.19
N ILE A 157 -6.36 17.98 0.36
CA ILE A 157 -5.72 18.39 1.62
C ILE A 157 -4.21 18.27 1.49
N SER A 158 -3.49 19.25 2.05
CA SER A 158 -2.03 19.21 2.21
C SER A 158 -1.69 19.87 3.54
N GLY A 159 -1.31 19.04 4.53
CA GLY A 159 -1.12 19.49 5.91
C GLY A 159 -2.35 20.19 6.47
N ASP A 160 -2.20 21.47 6.81
CA ASP A 160 -3.22 22.28 7.48
C ASP A 160 -4.17 23.03 6.52
N THR A 161 -4.09 22.77 5.21
CA THR A 161 -4.90 23.46 4.20
C THR A 161 -5.80 22.47 3.49
N ILE A 162 -7.09 22.79 3.43
CA ILE A 162 -8.11 22.03 2.71
C ILE A 162 -8.69 22.90 1.60
N VAL A 163 -8.89 22.31 0.42
CA VAL A 163 -9.62 22.92 -0.68
C VAL A 163 -10.84 22.07 -0.99
N VAL A 164 -11.98 22.73 -1.12
CA VAL A 164 -13.26 22.09 -1.47
C VAL A 164 -13.81 22.72 -2.74
N GLY A 165 -14.01 21.92 -3.78
CA GLY A 165 -14.67 22.31 -5.01
C GLY A 165 -16.19 22.23 -4.89
N ALA A 166 -16.86 23.19 -5.53
CA ALA A 166 -18.30 23.27 -5.67
C ALA A 166 -18.66 23.42 -7.14
N LEU A 167 -19.08 22.32 -7.76
CA LEU A 167 -19.45 22.29 -9.17
C LEU A 167 -20.71 23.14 -9.40
N GLY A 168 -20.63 24.10 -10.32
CA GLY A 168 -21.73 24.98 -10.64
C GLY A 168 -22.92 24.28 -11.30
N ASN A 169 -23.96 25.06 -11.61
CA ASN A 169 -25.14 24.60 -12.35
C ASN A 169 -25.60 25.70 -13.32
N ASN A 170 -26.84 25.62 -13.82
CA ASN A 170 -27.36 26.61 -14.77
C ASN A 170 -27.50 28.04 -14.22
N GLN A 171 -27.44 28.21 -12.90
CA GLN A 171 -27.66 29.47 -12.18
C GLN A 171 -26.41 29.94 -11.42
N VAL A 172 -25.49 29.04 -11.12
CA VAL A 172 -24.32 29.28 -10.25
C VAL A 172 -23.04 28.85 -10.98
N PHE A 173 -22.02 29.71 -10.98
CA PHE A 173 -20.70 29.35 -11.50
C PHE A 173 -19.95 28.40 -10.57
N GLY A 174 -18.95 27.71 -11.10
CA GLY A 174 -18.10 26.82 -10.31
C GLY A 174 -17.19 27.62 -9.38
N GLN A 175 -16.97 27.09 -8.17
CA GLN A 175 -16.23 27.77 -7.10
C GLN A 175 -15.33 26.78 -6.37
N VAL A 176 -14.27 27.30 -5.74
CA VAL A 176 -13.47 26.56 -4.75
C VAL A 176 -13.34 27.37 -3.47
N TYR A 177 -13.34 26.66 -2.35
CA TYR A 177 -13.26 27.22 -1.01
C TYR A 177 -12.03 26.67 -0.32
N ILE A 178 -11.28 27.56 0.32
CA ILE A 178 -10.01 27.24 0.94
C ILE A 178 -10.16 27.42 2.44
N PHE A 179 -9.94 26.35 3.18
CA PHE A 179 -9.99 26.30 4.63
C PHE A 179 -8.60 26.10 5.19
N GLN A 180 -8.30 26.82 6.27
CA GLN A 180 -7.03 26.70 7.00
C GLN A 180 -7.31 26.26 8.42
N ARG A 181 -6.49 25.31 8.90
CA ARG A 181 -6.46 24.90 10.30
C ARG A 181 -5.70 25.91 11.15
N ASN A 182 -6.23 26.23 12.33
CA ASN A 182 -5.51 26.91 13.41
C ASN A 182 -5.80 26.21 14.73
N GLY A 183 -4.82 25.48 15.26
CA GLY A 183 -5.02 24.54 16.36
C GLY A 183 -5.99 23.43 15.95
N THR A 184 -7.17 23.36 16.58
CA THR A 184 -8.23 22.40 16.24
C THR A 184 -9.38 23.02 15.44
N ALA A 185 -9.34 24.33 15.15
CA ALA A 185 -10.38 25.00 14.41
C ALA A 185 -10.05 25.04 12.91
N TRP A 186 -11.07 24.87 12.08
CA TRP A 186 -11.01 25.09 10.64
C TRP A 186 -11.83 26.31 10.27
N SER A 187 -11.27 27.21 9.48
CA SER A 187 -11.95 28.43 9.03
C SER A 187 -11.73 28.66 7.54
N GLU A 188 -12.76 29.08 6.83
CA GLU A 188 -12.64 29.54 5.45
C GLU A 188 -11.74 30.78 5.41
N ARG A 189 -10.71 30.75 4.55
CA ARG A 189 -9.77 31.84 4.33
C ARG A 189 -10.02 32.57 3.02
N GLN A 190 -10.44 31.84 2.01
CA GLN A 190 -10.64 32.39 0.68
C GLN A 190 -11.65 31.56 -0.10
N ARG A 191 -12.43 32.26 -0.91
CA ARG A 191 -13.26 31.69 -1.95
C ARG A 191 -12.77 32.20 -3.30
N ILE A 192 -12.61 31.30 -4.26
CA ILE A 192 -12.19 31.61 -5.62
C ILE A 192 -13.28 31.14 -6.56
N GLN A 193 -13.69 32.01 -7.49
CA GLN A 193 -14.72 31.73 -8.48
C GLN A 193 -14.17 31.98 -9.89
N SER A 194 -14.68 31.23 -10.86
CA SER A 194 -14.44 31.45 -12.29
C SER A 194 -15.77 31.80 -12.98
N ALA A 195 -15.71 32.32 -14.20
CA ALA A 195 -16.91 32.51 -15.04
C ALA A 195 -17.44 31.18 -15.62
N SER A 196 -16.76 30.07 -15.35
CA SER A 196 -17.15 28.74 -15.80
C SER A 196 -17.89 27.97 -14.73
N ARG A 197 -18.94 27.26 -15.15
CA ARG A 197 -19.74 26.38 -14.29
C ARG A 197 -19.01 25.11 -13.88
N THR A 198 -17.96 24.75 -14.62
CA THR A 198 -17.18 23.52 -14.40
C THR A 198 -15.91 23.75 -13.58
N PHE A 199 -15.65 24.99 -13.17
CA PHE A 199 -14.52 25.30 -12.31
C PHE A 199 -14.68 24.62 -10.95
N GLY A 200 -13.63 23.94 -10.48
CA GLY A 200 -13.69 23.17 -9.23
C GLY A 200 -14.20 21.73 -9.40
N THR A 201 -14.36 21.26 -10.65
CA THR A 201 -14.65 19.83 -10.93
C THR A 201 -13.59 18.92 -10.32
N SER A 202 -12.33 19.33 -10.39
CA SER A 202 -11.20 18.66 -9.75
C SER A 202 -10.29 19.68 -9.09
N VAL A 203 -9.68 19.29 -7.97
CA VAL A 203 -8.73 20.12 -7.22
C VAL A 203 -7.56 19.27 -6.79
N ALA A 204 -6.34 19.82 -6.85
CA ALA A 204 -5.14 19.19 -6.32
C ALA A 204 -4.27 20.23 -5.60
N LEU A 205 -3.67 19.82 -4.50
CA LEU A 205 -2.94 20.71 -3.60
C LEU A 205 -1.64 20.04 -3.16
N ASP A 206 -0.52 20.72 -3.35
CA ASP A 206 0.77 20.34 -2.76
C ASP A 206 1.45 21.57 -2.15
N GLY A 207 1.42 21.63 -0.82
CA GLY A 207 1.94 22.69 0.01
C GLY A 207 1.33 24.05 -0.33
N THR A 208 1.97 24.76 -1.26
CA THR A 208 1.67 26.15 -1.62
C THR A 208 1.18 26.33 -3.05
N ILE A 209 0.98 25.24 -3.79
CA ILE A 209 0.44 25.25 -5.16
C ILE A 209 -0.91 24.55 -5.15
N LEU A 210 -1.92 25.24 -5.68
CA LEU A 210 -3.26 24.72 -5.89
C LEU A 210 -3.53 24.69 -7.39
N LEU A 211 -3.99 23.55 -7.89
CA LEU A 211 -4.53 23.39 -9.24
C LEU A 211 -6.04 23.21 -9.15
N VAL A 212 -6.78 23.92 -10.00
CA VAL A 212 -8.22 23.81 -10.14
C VAL A 212 -8.58 23.48 -11.58
N GLY A 213 -9.18 22.33 -11.79
CA GLY A 213 -9.66 21.86 -13.08
C GLY A 213 -10.97 22.53 -13.49
N GLU A 214 -11.06 22.84 -14.78
CA GLU A 214 -12.21 23.41 -15.44
C GLU A 214 -12.40 22.70 -16.78
N PRO A 215 -12.96 21.48 -16.81
CA PRO A 215 -13.01 20.65 -18.02
C PRO A 215 -13.86 21.23 -19.17
N GLY A 216 -14.56 22.35 -18.97
CA GLY A 216 -15.40 22.95 -20.01
C GLY A 216 -16.63 22.10 -20.38
N ALA A 217 -16.86 21.00 -19.66
CA ALA A 217 -17.89 20.01 -19.95
C ALA A 217 -19.04 20.06 -18.94
N ILE A 218 -20.15 20.65 -19.37
CA ILE A 218 -21.49 20.06 -19.13
C ILE A 218 -22.12 19.69 -20.50
N THR A 219 -21.74 20.37 -21.58
CA THR A 219 -22.29 20.21 -22.94
C THR A 219 -21.24 19.99 -24.05
N ARG A 220 -19.99 19.62 -23.69
CA ARG A 220 -18.87 19.37 -24.63
C ARG A 220 -18.57 20.50 -25.63
N SER A 221 -18.75 21.76 -25.22
CA SER A 221 -18.61 22.93 -26.10
C SER A 221 -17.31 23.72 -25.92
N GLN A 222 -16.42 23.29 -25.03
CA GLN A 222 -15.13 23.93 -24.73
C GLN A 222 -14.05 22.85 -24.53
N THR A 223 -12.78 23.21 -24.72
CA THR A 223 -11.63 22.32 -24.51
C THR A 223 -11.41 21.96 -23.04
N GLY A 224 -11.67 22.94 -22.16
CA GLY A 224 -11.28 22.88 -20.76
C GLY A 224 -9.91 23.52 -20.49
N ALA A 225 -9.59 23.72 -19.21
CA ALA A 225 -8.36 24.33 -18.74
C ALA A 225 -8.03 23.91 -17.30
N VAL A 226 -6.80 24.18 -16.88
CA VAL A 226 -6.39 24.14 -15.46
C VAL A 226 -5.93 25.52 -15.03
N ASN A 227 -6.40 25.95 -13.88
CA ASN A 227 -6.04 27.22 -13.26
C ASN A 227 -5.12 26.94 -12.05
N ALA A 228 -3.90 27.46 -12.08
CA ALA A 228 -2.94 27.38 -11.00
C ALA A 228 -2.99 28.62 -10.11
N TYR A 229 -2.94 28.38 -8.80
CA TYR A 229 -2.88 29.40 -7.77
C TYR A 229 -1.70 29.16 -6.84
N ARG A 230 -1.12 30.25 -6.33
CA ARG A 230 0.03 30.20 -5.43
C ARG A 230 -0.29 30.90 -4.12
N PHE A 231 0.00 30.24 -3.01
CA PHE A 231 -0.09 30.86 -1.70
C PHE A 231 1.07 31.84 -1.48
N ASN A 232 0.75 33.10 -1.19
CA ASN A 232 1.72 34.18 -0.95
C ASN A 232 2.04 34.40 0.54
N GLY A 233 1.51 33.56 1.43
CA GLY A 233 1.57 33.74 2.89
C GLY A 233 0.29 34.30 3.50
N SER A 234 -0.65 34.78 2.69
CA SER A 234 -1.96 35.31 3.13
C SER A 234 -3.12 34.86 2.26
N THR A 235 -2.97 34.94 0.93
CA THR A 235 -3.96 34.59 -0.07
C THR A 235 -3.38 33.65 -1.11
N TRP A 236 -4.28 32.98 -1.82
CA TRP A 236 -4.04 32.17 -3.00
C TRP A 236 -4.26 33.05 -4.23
N ASP A 237 -3.16 33.49 -4.82
CA ASP A 237 -3.16 34.38 -5.97
C ASP A 237 -3.18 33.56 -7.25
N PHE A 238 -3.93 34.03 -8.26
CA PHE A 238 -3.90 33.41 -9.58
C PHE A 238 -2.50 33.52 -10.18
N GLU A 239 -1.93 32.38 -10.57
CA GLU A 239 -0.60 32.29 -11.13
C GLU A 239 -0.64 32.12 -12.65
N ALA A 240 -1.41 31.15 -13.13
CA ALA A 240 -1.49 30.81 -14.54
C ALA A 240 -2.76 30.04 -14.87
N GLN A 241 -3.18 30.13 -16.13
CA GLN A 241 -4.11 29.19 -16.75
C GLN A 241 -3.36 28.48 -17.88
N PHE A 242 -3.49 27.16 -17.98
CA PHE A 242 -2.84 26.38 -19.03
C PHE A 242 -3.76 25.26 -19.56
N VAL A 243 -3.46 24.84 -20.78
CA VAL A 243 -4.19 23.82 -21.56
C VAL A 243 -3.17 22.98 -22.32
N GLY A 244 -3.52 21.72 -22.61
CA GLY A 244 -2.70 20.84 -23.46
C GLY A 244 -2.48 21.43 -24.85
N ASN A 245 -1.28 21.31 -25.39
CA ASN A 245 -0.93 21.81 -26.72
C ASN A 245 -1.79 21.14 -27.81
N ALA A 246 -2.11 19.86 -27.62
CA ALA A 246 -2.94 19.07 -28.52
C ALA A 246 -4.42 19.04 -28.10
N ALA A 247 -4.80 19.61 -26.95
CA ALA A 247 -6.16 19.51 -26.43
C ALA A 247 -7.13 20.38 -27.24
N THR A 248 -8.25 19.79 -27.64
CA THR A 248 -9.29 20.40 -28.46
C THR A 248 -10.65 20.43 -27.79
N THR A 249 -11.65 20.99 -28.46
CA THR A 249 -13.00 21.13 -27.91
C THR A 249 -13.60 19.75 -27.65
N ALA A 250 -14.23 19.58 -26.48
CA ALA A 250 -14.84 18.33 -26.00
C ALA A 250 -13.89 17.33 -25.30
N ASP A 251 -12.57 17.56 -25.32
CA ASP A 251 -11.58 16.67 -24.69
C ASP A 251 -11.72 16.55 -23.16
N ALA A 252 -12.44 17.49 -22.54
CA ALA A 252 -12.60 17.60 -21.10
C ALA A 252 -11.27 17.77 -20.34
N PHE A 253 -10.33 18.55 -20.91
CA PHE A 253 -9.03 18.81 -20.30
C PHE A 253 -9.18 19.47 -18.92
N GLY A 254 -8.64 18.84 -17.88
CA GLY A 254 -8.80 19.30 -16.49
C GLY A 254 -9.92 18.58 -15.75
N ILE A 255 -10.50 17.51 -16.30
CA ILE A 255 -11.48 16.66 -15.59
C ILE A 255 -10.90 16.07 -14.30
N SER A 256 -9.62 15.69 -14.33
CA SER A 256 -8.85 15.19 -13.21
C SER A 256 -7.49 15.87 -13.20
N VAL A 257 -7.02 16.24 -12.01
CA VAL A 257 -5.74 16.91 -11.80
C VAL A 257 -5.03 16.30 -10.61
N SER A 258 -3.70 16.20 -10.70
CA SER A 258 -2.83 15.82 -9.59
C SER A 258 -1.54 16.63 -9.65
N ILE A 259 -0.92 16.89 -8.50
CA ILE A 259 0.32 17.66 -8.41
C ILE A 259 1.29 17.01 -7.43
N SER A 260 2.58 17.01 -7.79
CA SER A 260 3.68 16.63 -6.89
C SER A 260 4.87 17.55 -7.16
N GLY A 261 5.23 18.33 -6.15
CA GLY A 261 6.17 19.45 -6.23
C GLY A 261 5.78 20.43 -7.33
N ASN A 262 6.64 20.53 -8.35
CA ASN A 262 6.46 21.41 -9.51
C ASN A 262 5.95 20.67 -10.75
N THR A 263 5.46 19.44 -10.62
CA THR A 263 4.95 18.64 -11.74
C THR A 263 3.46 18.42 -11.57
N ALA A 264 2.69 18.71 -12.61
CA ALA A 264 1.25 18.48 -12.66
C ALA A 264 0.92 17.40 -13.68
N LEU A 265 -0.08 16.58 -13.36
CA LEU A 265 -0.68 15.60 -14.26
C LEU A 265 -2.15 15.97 -14.44
N VAL A 266 -2.60 16.01 -15.70
CA VAL A 266 -3.95 16.47 -16.07
C VAL A 266 -4.59 15.48 -17.02
N GLY A 267 -5.80 15.02 -16.71
CA GLY A 267 -6.59 14.14 -17.57
C GLY A 267 -7.44 14.88 -18.59
N ALA A 268 -7.69 14.23 -19.73
CA ALA A 268 -8.58 14.66 -20.80
C ALA A 268 -9.22 13.42 -21.45
N TYR A 269 -10.23 12.85 -20.78
CA TYR A 269 -10.80 11.56 -21.19
C TYR A 269 -11.54 11.60 -22.53
N GLY A 270 -11.99 12.78 -22.96
CA GLY A 270 -12.73 12.96 -24.21
C GLY A 270 -11.84 13.26 -25.41
N ASP A 271 -10.52 13.19 -25.26
CA ASP A 271 -9.58 13.46 -26.36
C ASP A 271 -9.74 12.40 -27.46
N ASP A 272 -10.02 12.87 -28.67
CA ASP A 272 -10.16 12.07 -29.87
C ASP A 272 -8.78 11.81 -30.48
N THR A 273 -8.32 10.55 -30.42
CA THR A 273 -7.02 10.18 -30.99
C THR A 273 -7.17 9.62 -32.40
N ASN A 274 -6.04 9.35 -33.07
CA ASN A 274 -6.04 8.65 -34.36
C ASN A 274 -6.63 7.22 -34.31
N ILE A 275 -6.92 6.71 -33.10
CA ILE A 275 -7.49 5.39 -32.85
C ILE A 275 -9.03 5.46 -32.76
N GLY A 276 -9.58 6.60 -32.35
CA GLY A 276 -11.03 6.79 -32.26
C GLY A 276 -11.49 7.83 -31.26
N VAL A 277 -12.81 7.99 -31.21
CA VAL A 277 -13.51 8.98 -30.38
C VAL A 277 -13.38 8.63 -28.90
N ASP A 278 -13.18 9.66 -28.05
CA ASP A 278 -13.09 9.54 -26.59
C ASP A 278 -12.09 8.45 -26.14
N ALA A 279 -11.01 8.25 -26.90
CA ALA A 279 -9.94 7.31 -26.51
C ALA A 279 -9.19 7.84 -25.27
N GLY A 280 -9.05 9.17 -25.19
CA GLY A 280 -8.55 9.89 -24.04
C GLY A 280 -7.03 10.07 -24.00
N SER A 281 -6.60 11.12 -23.29
CA SER A 281 -5.18 11.47 -23.07
C SER A 281 -4.96 11.95 -21.63
N ALA A 282 -3.69 12.00 -21.23
CA ALA A 282 -3.25 12.73 -20.05
C ALA A 282 -2.00 13.55 -20.36
N TYR A 283 -1.77 14.63 -19.62
CA TYR A 283 -0.75 15.62 -19.93
C TYR A 283 0.10 15.92 -18.69
N ILE A 284 1.42 15.93 -18.84
CA ILE A 284 2.36 16.37 -17.80
C ILE A 284 2.80 17.79 -18.08
N PHE A 285 2.65 18.65 -17.07
CA PHE A 285 3.22 19.99 -17.06
C PHE A 285 4.29 20.11 -15.98
N VAL A 286 5.34 20.87 -16.27
CA VAL A 286 6.34 21.26 -15.28
C VAL A 286 6.37 22.77 -15.12
N ARG A 287 6.41 23.18 -13.85
CA ARG A 287 6.50 24.56 -13.43
C ARG A 287 7.95 24.99 -13.30
N ASN A 288 8.32 26.09 -13.95
CA ASN A 288 9.58 26.79 -13.75
C ASN A 288 9.30 28.28 -13.49
N GLY A 289 9.57 28.75 -12.27
CA GLY A 289 9.06 30.05 -11.83
C GLY A 289 7.52 30.01 -11.82
N THR A 290 6.85 30.93 -12.52
CA THR A 290 5.39 30.96 -12.66
C THR A 290 4.89 30.36 -13.98
N ILE A 291 5.79 29.82 -14.79
CA ILE A 291 5.47 29.31 -16.13
C ILE A 291 5.24 27.81 -16.04
N TRP A 292 4.10 27.36 -16.55
CA TRP A 292 3.76 25.95 -16.73
C TRP A 292 3.98 25.56 -18.19
N THR A 293 4.86 24.60 -18.43
CA THR A 293 5.15 24.08 -19.78
C THR A 293 4.78 22.61 -19.86
N GLU A 294 4.04 22.22 -20.90
CA GLU A 294 3.81 20.81 -21.21
C GLU A 294 5.14 20.11 -21.49
N GLN A 295 5.42 19.06 -20.75
CA GLN A 295 6.62 18.24 -20.91
C GLN A 295 6.32 16.96 -21.70
N ALA A 296 5.12 16.40 -21.56
CA ALA A 296 4.71 15.18 -22.24
C ALA A 296 3.18 15.07 -22.33
N GLN A 297 2.73 14.35 -23.35
CA GLN A 297 1.37 13.82 -23.47
C GLN A 297 1.45 12.30 -23.39
N PHE A 298 0.54 11.70 -22.64
CA PHE A 298 0.41 10.27 -22.43
C PHE A 298 -0.82 9.74 -23.15
N PHE A 299 -0.65 8.57 -23.75
CA PHE A 299 -1.68 7.77 -24.37
C PHE A 299 -1.63 6.37 -23.79
N ALA A 300 -2.77 5.69 -23.71
CA ALA A 300 -2.83 4.26 -23.45
C ALA A 300 -1.87 3.50 -24.40
N THR A 301 -1.22 2.45 -23.91
CA THR A 301 -0.31 1.61 -24.73
C THR A 301 -1.05 0.76 -25.76
N ASP A 302 -2.33 0.53 -25.51
CA ASP A 302 -3.29 -0.26 -26.28
C ASP A 302 -4.64 0.47 -26.32
N PRO A 303 -4.68 1.66 -26.95
CA PRO A 303 -5.85 2.53 -26.95
C PRO A 303 -7.05 1.85 -27.63
N GLY A 304 -8.23 2.09 -27.07
CA GLY A 304 -9.53 1.69 -27.63
C GLY A 304 -10.50 2.86 -27.67
N VAL A 305 -11.47 2.77 -28.58
CA VAL A 305 -12.55 3.77 -28.73
C VAL A 305 -13.36 3.81 -27.44
N GLY A 306 -13.50 4.98 -26.82
CA GLY A 306 -14.32 5.12 -25.61
C GLY A 306 -13.76 4.43 -24.36
N ASN A 307 -12.47 4.12 -24.30
CA ASN A 307 -11.82 3.58 -23.09
C ASN A 307 -11.68 4.64 -21.98
N LEU A 308 -11.84 5.93 -22.31
CA LEU A 308 -11.84 7.07 -21.40
C LEU A 308 -10.54 7.22 -20.60
N TYR A 309 -9.40 7.01 -21.26
CA TYR A 309 -8.09 7.19 -20.64
C TYR A 309 -7.89 8.63 -20.14
N GLY A 310 -7.43 8.81 -18.90
CA GLY A 310 -7.32 10.14 -18.29
C GLY A 310 -8.56 10.55 -17.49
N TRP A 311 -9.52 9.63 -17.29
CA TRP A 311 -10.66 9.87 -16.41
C TRP A 311 -10.22 10.21 -14.98
N SER A 312 -9.29 9.41 -14.43
CA SER A 312 -8.66 9.65 -13.13
C SER A 312 -7.15 9.71 -13.29
N VAL A 313 -6.49 10.57 -12.50
CA VAL A 313 -5.03 10.71 -12.52
C VAL A 313 -4.49 10.89 -11.11
N SER A 314 -3.29 10.36 -10.86
CA SER A 314 -2.56 10.60 -9.62
C SER A 314 -1.05 10.60 -9.88
N LEU A 315 -0.32 11.45 -9.16
CA LEU A 315 1.10 11.70 -9.37
C LEU A 315 1.84 11.71 -8.03
N SER A 316 2.91 10.91 -7.93
CA SER A 316 3.82 10.88 -6.78
C SER A 316 5.26 10.97 -7.28
N GLY A 317 5.88 12.16 -7.13
CA GLY A 317 7.26 12.42 -7.53
C GLY A 317 7.50 12.15 -9.02
N ASN A 318 8.14 11.01 -9.31
CA ASN A 318 8.50 10.58 -10.66
C ASN A 318 7.59 9.49 -11.23
N THR A 319 6.48 9.18 -10.57
CA THR A 319 5.56 8.14 -11.03
C THR A 319 4.15 8.69 -11.19
N ALA A 320 3.58 8.49 -12.37
CA ALA A 320 2.24 8.89 -12.75
C ALA A 320 1.37 7.65 -12.96
N ALA A 321 0.14 7.70 -12.46
CA ALA A 321 -0.88 6.69 -12.69
C ALA A 321 -2.10 7.34 -13.37
N VAL A 322 -2.64 6.68 -14.39
CA VAL A 322 -3.75 7.17 -15.20
C VAL A 322 -4.80 6.07 -15.36
N GLY A 323 -6.03 6.33 -14.95
CA GLY A 323 -7.14 5.40 -15.05
C GLY A 323 -7.87 5.47 -16.39
N ALA A 324 -8.31 4.30 -16.87
CA ALA A 324 -9.16 4.12 -18.04
C ALA A 324 -10.23 3.08 -17.68
N TYR A 325 -11.32 3.53 -17.08
CA TYR A 325 -12.29 2.62 -16.45
C TYR A 325 -13.20 1.89 -17.44
N ASN A 326 -13.17 2.25 -18.72
CA ASN A 326 -13.81 1.51 -19.79
C ASN A 326 -12.80 0.75 -20.67
N ASP A 327 -11.56 0.58 -20.22
CA ASP A 327 -10.58 -0.22 -20.96
C ASP A 327 -11.05 -1.68 -21.11
N ASP A 328 -10.94 -2.20 -22.33
CA ASP A 328 -11.29 -3.58 -22.65
C ASP A 328 -10.11 -4.53 -22.39
N LEU A 329 -10.38 -5.63 -21.71
CA LEU A 329 -9.45 -6.77 -21.62
C LEU A 329 -9.91 -7.90 -22.54
N PRO A 330 -9.01 -8.82 -22.96
CA PRO A 330 -9.38 -9.94 -23.82
C PRO A 330 -10.58 -10.73 -23.28
N GLY A 331 -11.72 -10.63 -23.97
CA GLY A 331 -12.97 -11.29 -23.59
C GLY A 331 -13.76 -10.64 -22.44
N LYS A 332 -13.34 -9.45 -21.96
CA LYS A 332 -13.94 -8.77 -20.79
C LYS A 332 -14.08 -7.28 -21.10
N ALA A 333 -15.25 -6.90 -21.64
CA ALA A 333 -15.51 -5.53 -22.02
C ALA A 333 -15.56 -4.61 -20.79
N ASN A 334 -14.99 -3.41 -20.90
CA ASN A 334 -14.94 -2.40 -19.84
C ASN A 334 -14.50 -2.91 -18.46
N ALA A 335 -13.60 -3.89 -18.41
CA ALA A 335 -13.03 -4.35 -17.15
C ALA A 335 -12.23 -3.24 -16.46
N GLY A 336 -11.69 -2.31 -17.25
CA GLY A 336 -10.91 -1.17 -16.80
C GLY A 336 -9.44 -1.51 -16.56
N ALA A 337 -8.59 -0.48 -16.60
CA ALA A 337 -7.16 -0.59 -16.40
C ALA A 337 -6.55 0.69 -15.80
N VAL A 338 -5.35 0.55 -15.25
CA VAL A 338 -4.51 1.67 -14.82
C VAL A 338 -3.18 1.63 -15.57
N TYR A 339 -2.80 2.74 -16.16
CA TYR A 339 -1.55 2.90 -16.90
C TYR A 339 -0.55 3.68 -16.04
N VAL A 340 0.69 3.19 -15.97
CA VAL A 340 1.73 3.75 -15.12
C VAL A 340 2.89 4.26 -15.98
N TYR A 341 3.42 5.43 -15.62
CA TYR A 341 4.57 6.04 -16.28
C TYR A 341 5.61 6.43 -15.24
N GLU A 342 6.88 6.23 -15.57
CA GLU A 342 8.01 6.61 -14.72
C GLU A 342 8.90 7.62 -15.42
N ARG A 343 9.32 8.64 -14.67
CA ARG A 343 10.21 9.69 -15.14
C ARG A 343 11.66 9.39 -14.81
N THR A 344 12.51 9.35 -15.84
CA THR A 344 13.98 9.41 -15.70
C THR A 344 14.49 10.66 -16.42
N GLY A 345 15.03 11.61 -15.66
CA GLY A 345 15.39 12.93 -16.18
C GLY A 345 14.14 13.68 -16.66
N THR A 346 14.06 13.97 -17.95
CA THR A 346 12.89 14.61 -18.60
C THR A 346 12.03 13.62 -19.40
N THR A 347 12.40 12.34 -19.45
CA THR A 347 11.69 11.34 -20.23
C THR A 347 10.74 10.56 -19.35
N TRP A 348 9.49 10.46 -19.77
CA TRP A 348 8.49 9.56 -19.19
C TRP A 348 8.39 8.29 -20.01
N SER A 349 8.42 7.14 -19.36
CA SER A 349 8.33 5.83 -20.02
C SER A 349 7.19 5.03 -19.42
N ALA A 350 6.33 4.49 -20.29
CA ALA A 350 5.23 3.61 -19.88
C ALA A 350 5.79 2.33 -19.25
N GLN A 351 5.17 1.93 -18.16
CA GLN A 351 5.36 0.65 -17.50
C GLN A 351 4.26 -0.33 -17.97
N PRO A 352 4.36 -1.64 -17.68
CA PRO A 352 3.26 -2.57 -17.91
C PRO A 352 1.96 -2.03 -17.30
N LYS A 353 0.86 -2.08 -18.06
CA LYS A 353 -0.45 -1.66 -17.56
C LYS A 353 -0.92 -2.60 -16.44
N LEU A 354 -1.62 -2.03 -15.47
CA LEU A 354 -2.14 -2.73 -14.30
C LEU A 354 -3.60 -3.10 -14.54
N VAL A 355 -3.92 -4.37 -14.26
CA VAL A 355 -5.25 -4.95 -14.42
C VAL A 355 -5.57 -5.79 -13.19
N ALA A 356 -6.85 -5.93 -12.86
CA ALA A 356 -7.28 -6.85 -11.81
C ALA A 356 -7.11 -8.30 -12.26
N GLY A 357 -6.52 -9.15 -11.43
CA GLY A 357 -6.29 -10.56 -11.76
C GLY A 357 -7.59 -11.36 -11.94
N ASP A 358 -8.61 -11.00 -11.16
CA ASP A 358 -9.96 -11.56 -11.17
C ASP A 358 -10.95 -10.72 -12.00
N ALA A 359 -10.45 -9.75 -12.78
CA ALA A 359 -11.29 -8.84 -13.56
C ALA A 359 -12.41 -9.55 -14.32
N LYS A 360 -13.59 -8.98 -14.30
CA LYS A 360 -14.75 -9.34 -15.12
C LYS A 360 -15.15 -8.16 -15.99
N ALA A 361 -16.07 -8.42 -16.92
CA ALA A 361 -16.66 -7.35 -17.71
C ALA A 361 -17.37 -6.36 -16.79
N ASP A 362 -17.25 -5.07 -17.10
CA ASP A 362 -17.86 -3.96 -16.37
C ASP A 362 -17.42 -3.73 -14.91
N ASP A 363 -16.32 -4.33 -14.42
CA ASP A 363 -15.80 -4.05 -13.06
C ASP A 363 -15.31 -2.58 -12.88
N LYS A 364 -14.96 -1.91 -13.99
CA LYS A 364 -14.54 -0.49 -14.07
C LYS A 364 -13.29 -0.11 -13.26
N LEU A 365 -12.26 -0.95 -13.24
CA LEU A 365 -10.99 -0.62 -12.60
C LEU A 365 -10.40 0.68 -13.17
N GLY A 366 -9.92 1.56 -12.29
CA GLY A 366 -9.31 2.84 -12.69
C GLY A 366 -10.32 4.00 -12.76
N TYR A 367 -11.54 3.80 -12.26
CA TYR A 367 -12.50 4.90 -12.10
C TYR A 367 -11.97 5.99 -11.17
N SER A 368 -11.26 5.58 -10.12
CA SER A 368 -10.48 6.45 -9.26
C SER A 368 -9.09 5.85 -9.09
N VAL A 369 -8.07 6.69 -8.92
CA VAL A 369 -6.69 6.25 -8.73
C VAL A 369 -5.97 7.17 -7.75
N ALA A 370 -5.18 6.61 -6.86
CA ALA A 370 -4.30 7.33 -5.94
C ALA A 370 -2.93 6.63 -5.89
N ILE A 371 -1.85 7.39 -5.92
CA ILE A 371 -0.48 6.86 -5.82
C ILE A 371 0.29 7.57 -4.71
N ASN A 372 1.04 6.79 -3.93
CA ASN A 372 2.05 7.29 -2.99
C ASN A 372 3.27 6.37 -3.06
N GLY A 373 4.39 6.91 -3.52
CA GLY A 373 5.65 6.17 -3.64
C GLY A 373 5.54 4.91 -4.50
N ASN A 374 5.54 3.75 -3.84
CA ASN A 374 5.52 2.41 -4.43
C ASN A 374 4.13 1.75 -4.38
N ILE A 375 3.08 2.48 -4.02
CA ILE A 375 1.73 1.94 -3.85
C ILE A 375 0.76 2.72 -4.73
N ILE A 376 -0.02 1.99 -5.52
CA ILE A 376 -1.18 2.51 -6.25
C ILE A 376 -2.43 1.86 -5.67
N VAL A 377 -3.45 2.67 -5.38
CA VAL A 377 -4.80 2.20 -5.08
C VAL A 377 -5.72 2.64 -6.21
N ALA A 378 -6.50 1.72 -6.76
CA ALA A 378 -7.39 1.96 -7.88
C ALA A 378 -8.80 1.45 -7.60
N GLY A 379 -9.80 2.31 -7.76
CA GLY A 379 -11.20 1.97 -7.57
C GLY A 379 -11.79 1.22 -8.77
N ALA A 380 -12.56 0.18 -8.47
CA ALA A 380 -13.37 -0.62 -9.40
C ALA A 380 -14.80 -0.66 -8.84
N TYR A 381 -15.56 0.41 -9.06
CA TYR A 381 -16.81 0.66 -8.32
C TYR A 381 -17.98 -0.26 -8.70
N PHE A 382 -17.81 -1.06 -9.75
CA PHE A 382 -18.75 -2.10 -10.16
C PHE A 382 -18.18 -3.51 -10.05
N TYR A 383 -17.09 -3.68 -9.30
CA TYR A 383 -16.53 -4.99 -9.01
C TYR A 383 -17.58 -6.00 -8.52
N ASP A 384 -17.57 -7.18 -9.13
CA ASP A 384 -18.34 -8.35 -8.73
C ASP A 384 -17.52 -9.29 -7.82
N SER A 385 -17.88 -9.37 -6.54
CA SER A 385 -17.34 -10.39 -5.64
C SER A 385 -17.74 -11.81 -6.07
N PRO A 386 -17.14 -12.88 -5.48
CA PRO A 386 -17.51 -14.26 -5.79
C PRO A 386 -18.99 -14.59 -5.56
N THR A 387 -19.67 -13.87 -4.65
CA THR A 387 -21.05 -14.17 -4.24
C THR A 387 -22.06 -13.08 -4.60
N THR A 388 -21.60 -11.87 -4.92
CA THR A 388 -22.46 -10.68 -5.01
C THR A 388 -21.95 -9.71 -6.07
N GLN A 389 -22.83 -9.28 -6.96
CA GLN A 389 -22.51 -8.38 -8.08
C GLN A 389 -22.48 -6.90 -7.66
N ASN A 390 -21.69 -6.09 -8.37
CA ASN A 390 -21.61 -4.63 -8.27
C ASN A 390 -21.41 -4.11 -6.84
N VAL A 391 -20.63 -4.81 -6.03
CA VAL A 391 -20.33 -4.40 -4.65
C VAL A 391 -19.24 -3.33 -4.59
N GLY A 392 -18.41 -3.26 -5.63
CA GLY A 392 -17.28 -2.34 -5.70
C GLY A 392 -16.06 -2.83 -4.92
N ALA A 393 -14.88 -2.39 -5.35
CA ALA A 393 -13.60 -2.71 -4.72
C ALA A 393 -12.58 -1.58 -4.90
N ALA A 394 -11.54 -1.61 -4.06
CA ALA A 394 -10.32 -0.85 -4.24
C ALA A 394 -9.15 -1.84 -4.38
N TYR A 395 -8.53 -1.88 -5.55
CA TYR A 395 -7.38 -2.72 -5.85
C TYR A 395 -6.09 -2.01 -5.44
N ILE A 396 -5.21 -2.75 -4.79
CA ILE A 396 -3.89 -2.29 -4.40
C ILE A 396 -2.88 -2.89 -5.37
N PHE A 397 -1.96 -2.07 -5.86
CA PHE A 397 -0.81 -2.50 -6.64
C PHE A 397 0.45 -1.99 -5.97
N GLN A 398 1.48 -2.84 -5.90
CA GLN A 398 2.76 -2.50 -5.28
C GLN A 398 3.89 -2.59 -6.30
N ARG A 399 4.82 -1.65 -6.23
CA ARG A 399 6.10 -1.72 -6.93
C ARG A 399 7.14 -2.41 -6.05
N VAL A 400 7.69 -3.51 -6.55
CA VAL A 400 8.86 -4.19 -5.99
C VAL A 400 10.00 -4.10 -7.01
N GLY A 401 11.10 -3.46 -6.61
CA GLY A 401 12.17 -3.09 -7.56
C GLY A 401 11.64 -2.17 -8.66
N THR A 402 11.62 -2.65 -9.90
CA THR A 402 11.12 -1.90 -11.08
C THR A 402 9.79 -2.45 -11.61
N VAL A 403 9.19 -3.43 -10.94
CA VAL A 403 8.00 -4.13 -11.43
C VAL A 403 6.81 -3.81 -10.55
N TRP A 404 5.69 -3.47 -11.17
CA TRP A 404 4.40 -3.33 -10.50
C TRP A 404 3.66 -4.66 -10.53
N GLY A 405 3.13 -5.08 -9.39
CA GLY A 405 2.35 -6.30 -9.22
C GLY A 405 1.07 -6.06 -8.42
N SER A 406 0.23 -7.09 -8.33
CA SER A 406 -0.96 -7.08 -7.48
C SER A 406 -0.53 -7.03 -6.01
N GLY A 407 -1.07 -6.05 -5.28
CA GLY A 407 -0.86 -5.87 -3.84
C GLY A 407 -2.10 -6.16 -3.01
N GLY A 408 -3.20 -6.68 -3.59
CA GLY A 408 -4.42 -7.04 -2.86
C GLY A 408 -5.68 -6.33 -3.34
N ILE A 409 -6.80 -6.64 -2.69
CA ILE A 409 -8.12 -6.07 -2.96
C ILE A 409 -8.80 -5.75 -1.63
N ALA A 410 -9.33 -4.53 -1.50
CA ALA A 410 -10.16 -4.13 -0.38
C ALA A 410 -11.63 -4.08 -0.81
N THR A 411 -12.47 -4.67 0.02
CA THR A 411 -13.93 -4.59 -0.04
C THR A 411 -14.45 -4.12 1.33
N PRO A 412 -15.59 -3.43 1.40
CA PRO A 412 -16.19 -3.08 2.67
C PRO A 412 -16.63 -4.36 3.42
N GLU A 413 -16.63 -4.34 4.75
CA GLU A 413 -17.05 -5.48 5.60
C GLU A 413 -18.46 -6.00 5.29
N GLU A 414 -19.36 -5.10 4.90
CA GLU A 414 -20.74 -5.43 4.54
C GLU A 414 -21.03 -4.98 3.10
N PRO A 415 -20.51 -5.70 2.09
CA PRO A 415 -20.64 -5.29 0.70
C PRO A 415 -22.10 -5.43 0.23
N GLN A 416 -22.75 -4.31 -0.10
CA GLN A 416 -24.07 -4.30 -0.72
C GLN A 416 -23.98 -3.96 -2.22
N PRO A 417 -24.79 -4.61 -3.07
CA PRO A 417 -24.88 -4.24 -4.48
C PRO A 417 -25.26 -2.77 -4.67
N GLY A 418 -24.48 -2.04 -5.47
CA GLY A 418 -24.80 -0.68 -5.86
C GLY A 418 -24.36 0.42 -4.90
N ASP A 419 -23.63 0.07 -3.82
CA ASP A 419 -23.00 1.02 -2.89
C ASP A 419 -21.88 1.85 -3.54
N LEU A 420 -21.36 1.34 -4.66
CA LEU A 420 -20.30 1.93 -5.47
C LEU A 420 -18.99 2.13 -4.70
N PHE A 421 -18.60 1.18 -3.85
CA PHE A 421 -17.34 1.24 -3.13
C PHE A 421 -16.15 1.34 -4.09
N GLY A 422 -15.22 2.25 -3.81
CA GLY A 422 -14.10 2.56 -4.72
C GLY A 422 -14.42 3.66 -5.74
N SER A 423 -15.59 4.32 -5.65
CA SER A 423 -15.90 5.49 -6.50
C SER A 423 -14.89 6.63 -6.32
N SER A 424 -14.30 6.74 -5.14
CA SER A 424 -13.22 7.68 -4.86
C SER A 424 -12.17 7.00 -3.99
N VAL A 425 -10.89 7.26 -4.25
CA VAL A 425 -9.79 6.77 -3.43
C VAL A 425 -8.77 7.88 -3.19
N ALA A 426 -8.15 7.87 -2.02
CA ALA A 426 -7.04 8.77 -1.66
C ALA A 426 -6.05 8.02 -0.78
N LEU A 427 -4.76 8.31 -0.91
CA LEU A 427 -3.68 7.58 -0.23
C LEU A 427 -2.67 8.57 0.35
N SER A 428 -2.36 8.43 1.64
CA SER A 428 -1.25 9.11 2.32
C SER A 428 -0.44 8.04 3.04
N ASP A 429 0.84 7.96 2.70
CA ASP A 429 1.78 7.00 3.27
C ASP A 429 1.25 5.57 3.08
N THR A 430 0.90 4.90 4.18
CA THR A 430 0.33 3.55 4.20
C THR A 430 -1.17 3.53 4.50
N THR A 431 -1.85 4.68 4.54
CA THR A 431 -3.29 4.76 4.84
C THR A 431 -4.05 5.24 3.62
N PHE A 432 -5.06 4.49 3.18
CA PHE A 432 -5.95 4.92 2.12
C PHE A 432 -7.41 5.02 2.56
N LEU A 433 -8.14 5.89 1.86
CA LEU A 433 -9.58 6.05 1.95
C LEU A 433 -10.22 5.47 0.69
N ALA A 434 -11.36 4.81 0.84
CA ALA A 434 -12.24 4.43 -0.25
C ALA A 434 -13.67 4.91 0.04
N GLY A 435 -14.28 5.61 -0.92
CA GLY A 435 -15.64 6.10 -0.83
C GLY A 435 -16.66 5.13 -1.43
N ALA A 436 -17.83 5.02 -0.79
CA ALA A 436 -19.00 4.28 -1.24
C ALA A 436 -20.23 5.22 -1.18
N PRO A 437 -20.40 6.12 -2.16
CA PRO A 437 -21.36 7.22 -2.09
C PRO A 437 -22.83 6.81 -2.10
N ASN A 438 -23.15 5.56 -2.44
CA ASN A 438 -24.51 5.04 -2.40
C ASN A 438 -24.75 4.12 -1.21
N ALA A 439 -23.74 3.89 -0.36
CA ALA A 439 -23.85 2.96 0.74
C ALA A 439 -25.05 3.23 1.65
N ASP A 440 -25.82 2.17 1.87
CA ASP A 440 -26.95 2.17 2.79
C ASP A 440 -26.48 2.07 4.24
N LEU A 441 -27.03 2.94 5.09
CA LEU A 441 -26.83 2.85 6.54
C LEU A 441 -27.88 1.91 7.14
N ILE A 442 -27.49 0.68 7.44
CA ILE A 442 -28.33 -0.29 8.16
C ILE A 442 -28.46 0.17 9.63
N PRO A 443 -29.67 0.21 10.22
CA PRO A 443 -30.95 -0.33 9.74
C PRO A 443 -31.85 0.68 9.01
N THR A 444 -31.40 1.92 8.78
CA THR A 444 -32.23 2.98 8.18
C THR A 444 -32.50 2.80 6.68
N ASN A 445 -31.66 2.01 5.97
CA ASN A 445 -31.68 1.83 4.51
C ASN A 445 -31.68 3.16 3.74
N LEU A 446 -31.09 4.20 4.34
CA LEU A 446 -30.89 5.48 3.68
C LEU A 446 -29.55 5.44 2.95
N ASN A 447 -29.57 5.70 1.64
CA ASN A 447 -28.41 5.84 0.75
C ASN A 447 -27.63 7.14 1.07
N ILE A 448 -27.14 7.29 2.30
CA ILE A 448 -26.37 8.47 2.74
C ILE A 448 -24.98 8.45 2.10
N GLY A 449 -24.40 7.26 1.93
CA GLY A 449 -23.02 7.03 1.52
C GLY A 449 -22.08 6.88 2.72
N THR A 450 -20.94 6.21 2.50
CA THR A 450 -19.92 5.95 3.53
C THR A 450 -18.50 6.11 2.97
N SER A 451 -17.51 6.23 3.85
CA SER A 451 -16.10 6.17 3.48
C SER A 451 -15.36 5.25 4.43
N HIS A 452 -14.43 4.45 3.92
CA HIS A 452 -13.71 3.44 4.68
C HIS A 452 -12.23 3.78 4.70
N VAL A 453 -11.60 3.61 5.86
CA VAL A 453 -10.17 3.81 6.06
C VAL A 453 -9.50 2.44 6.15
N TYR A 454 -8.43 2.26 5.40
CA TYR A 454 -7.61 1.06 5.43
C TYR A 454 -6.16 1.43 5.70
N SER A 455 -5.47 0.57 6.47
CA SER A 455 -4.03 0.59 6.64
C SER A 455 -3.42 -0.50 5.75
N LEU A 456 -2.31 -0.17 5.09
CA LEU A 456 -1.51 -1.04 4.24
C LEU A 456 -0.23 -1.43 4.96
N ARG A 457 0.07 -2.72 5.02
CA ARG A 457 1.29 -3.23 5.68
C ARG A 457 1.98 -4.29 4.84
N PRO A 458 3.31 -4.31 4.76
CA PRO A 458 4.01 -5.48 4.23
C PRO A 458 3.63 -6.72 5.05
N SER A 459 3.35 -7.84 4.37
CA SER A 459 3.03 -9.12 5.04
C SER A 459 4.12 -9.55 6.02
N THR A 460 5.39 -9.27 5.72
CA THR A 460 6.55 -9.59 6.56
C THR A 460 6.55 -8.94 7.93
N ARG A 461 5.73 -7.91 8.15
CA ARG A 461 5.61 -7.25 9.45
C ARG A 461 4.52 -7.86 10.34
N ILE A 462 3.70 -8.76 9.82
CA ILE A 462 2.61 -9.38 10.56
C ILE A 462 3.07 -10.75 11.01
N LEU A 463 3.41 -10.85 12.29
CA LEU A 463 3.90 -12.08 12.88
C LEU A 463 2.78 -13.12 12.89
N ALA A 464 3.08 -14.35 12.44
CA ALA A 464 2.19 -15.50 12.53
C ALA A 464 0.77 -15.32 11.94
N ASN A 465 0.66 -14.65 10.80
CA ASN A 465 -0.56 -14.56 9.99
C ASN A 465 -0.64 -15.77 9.03
N PHE A 466 -1.25 -16.88 9.43
CA PHE A 466 -1.28 -18.12 8.64
C PHE A 466 -2.43 -18.18 7.63
N ASP A 467 -3.50 -17.39 7.81
CA ASP A 467 -4.65 -17.39 6.88
C ASP A 467 -4.63 -16.24 5.86
N GLY A 468 -3.75 -15.25 6.06
CA GLY A 468 -3.58 -14.12 5.16
C GLY A 468 -4.67 -13.08 5.32
N ASP A 469 -5.14 -12.83 6.55
CA ASP A 469 -6.17 -11.83 6.85
C ASP A 469 -5.62 -10.50 7.40
N ALA A 470 -4.29 -10.39 7.53
CA ALA A 470 -3.57 -9.24 8.07
C ALA A 470 -3.61 -9.10 9.60
N LEU A 471 -3.99 -10.15 10.32
CA LEU A 471 -3.94 -10.22 11.77
C LEU A 471 -2.99 -11.33 12.23
N THR A 472 -2.48 -11.21 13.45
CA THR A 472 -1.69 -12.29 14.07
C THR A 472 -2.61 -13.39 14.58
N ASP A 473 -2.37 -14.63 14.12
CA ASP A 473 -3.06 -15.81 14.62
C ASP A 473 -2.50 -16.26 15.96
N LEU A 474 -3.38 -16.73 16.85
CA LEU A 474 -2.97 -17.41 18.07
C LEU A 474 -2.33 -18.74 17.69
N SER A 475 -1.03 -18.86 17.92
CA SER A 475 -0.25 -19.95 17.37
C SER A 475 0.86 -20.42 18.31
N VAL A 476 0.98 -21.74 18.42
CA VAL A 476 1.98 -22.42 19.26
C VAL A 476 2.63 -23.58 18.51
N PHE A 477 3.89 -23.84 18.83
CA PHE A 477 4.59 -25.07 18.47
C PHE A 477 4.73 -25.96 19.69
N ARG A 478 4.46 -27.25 19.53
CA ARG A 478 4.57 -28.25 20.59
C ARG A 478 5.80 -29.12 20.34
N PRO A 479 6.89 -28.95 21.11
CA PRO A 479 8.12 -29.70 20.90
C PRO A 479 7.95 -31.21 21.11
N SER A 480 7.05 -31.64 21.99
CA SER A 480 6.86 -33.05 22.35
C SER A 480 6.36 -33.94 21.20
N ASN A 481 5.75 -33.35 20.17
CA ASN A 481 5.29 -34.06 18.96
C ASN A 481 5.70 -33.38 17.65
N SER A 482 6.45 -32.27 17.70
CA SER A 482 6.88 -31.48 16.53
C SER A 482 5.70 -30.98 15.69
N SER A 483 4.63 -30.53 16.36
CA SER A 483 3.42 -30.02 15.71
C SER A 483 3.19 -28.54 15.96
N TRP A 484 2.76 -27.85 14.90
CA TRP A 484 2.29 -26.48 14.91
C TRP A 484 0.77 -26.49 15.06
N TYR A 485 0.26 -25.57 15.89
CA TYR A 485 -1.15 -25.35 16.13
C TYR A 485 -1.41 -23.86 15.94
N ALA A 486 -2.36 -23.50 15.07
CA ALA A 486 -2.81 -22.11 14.97
C ALA A 486 -4.33 -22.04 14.94
N ARG A 487 -4.87 -20.97 15.48
CA ARG A 487 -6.28 -20.58 15.39
C ARG A 487 -6.37 -19.28 14.59
N GLN A 488 -7.02 -19.39 13.45
CA GLN A 488 -7.21 -18.34 12.46
C GLN A 488 -8.03 -17.18 13.03
N SER A 489 -7.56 -15.95 12.87
CA SER A 489 -8.26 -14.73 13.31
C SER A 489 -9.54 -14.48 12.51
N SER A 490 -9.55 -14.76 11.21
CA SER A 490 -10.67 -14.45 10.32
C SER A 490 -11.97 -15.19 10.64
N ASN A 491 -11.86 -16.44 11.09
CA ASN A 491 -13.00 -17.35 11.21
C ASN A 491 -12.96 -18.25 12.46
N GLY A 492 -11.88 -18.22 13.25
CA GLY A 492 -11.70 -19.02 14.45
C GLY A 492 -11.46 -20.51 14.22
N LEU A 493 -11.31 -20.96 12.97
CA LEU A 493 -10.92 -22.32 12.62
C LEU A 493 -9.47 -22.57 13.03
N SER A 494 -9.14 -23.83 13.27
CA SER A 494 -7.79 -24.23 13.67
C SER A 494 -7.19 -25.22 12.70
N PHE A 495 -5.87 -25.12 12.48
CA PHE A 495 -5.11 -26.16 11.82
C PHE A 495 -4.06 -26.75 12.75
N ILE A 496 -3.69 -28.00 12.46
CA ILE A 496 -2.62 -28.73 13.12
C ILE A 496 -1.73 -29.29 12.02
N GLN A 497 -0.45 -28.92 12.03
CA GLN A 497 0.52 -29.41 11.06
C GLN A 497 1.75 -29.95 11.78
N GLN A 498 2.02 -31.25 11.63
CA GLN A 498 3.29 -31.82 12.09
C GLN A 498 4.38 -31.41 11.10
N PHE A 499 5.37 -30.65 11.57
CA PHE A 499 6.47 -30.14 10.74
C PHE A 499 7.67 -29.75 11.61
N GLY A 500 8.85 -30.24 11.22
CA GLY A 500 10.09 -30.11 11.99
C GLY A 500 10.43 -31.39 12.78
N ALA A 501 11.50 -31.30 13.58
CA ALA A 501 11.99 -32.38 14.43
C ALA A 501 12.45 -31.83 15.78
N SER A 502 12.62 -32.73 16.76
CA SER A 502 13.17 -32.38 18.07
C SER A 502 14.53 -31.70 17.96
N GLY A 503 14.67 -30.53 18.58
CA GLY A 503 15.89 -29.72 18.57
C GLY A 503 15.99 -28.72 17.41
N ASP A 504 15.01 -28.70 16.51
CA ASP A 504 14.92 -27.63 15.51
C ASP A 504 14.53 -26.29 16.18
N LEU A 505 15.07 -25.18 15.67
CA LEU A 505 14.75 -23.81 16.09
C LEU A 505 13.67 -23.24 15.15
N LEU A 506 12.66 -22.56 15.69
CA LEU A 506 11.56 -22.02 14.89
C LEU A 506 12.00 -20.76 14.16
N ALA A 507 11.58 -20.64 12.90
CA ALA A 507 11.89 -19.49 12.07
C ALA A 507 10.74 -19.17 11.08
N PRO A 508 9.48 -19.06 11.56
CA PRO A 508 8.33 -18.78 10.71
C PRO A 508 8.51 -17.45 9.97
N GLY A 509 7.93 -17.34 8.78
CA GLY A 509 7.96 -16.15 7.94
C GLY A 509 7.32 -16.42 6.58
N ASP A 510 7.02 -15.38 5.82
CA ASP A 510 6.48 -15.47 4.45
C ASP A 510 7.64 -15.67 3.45
N TYR A 511 8.00 -16.92 3.13
CA TYR A 511 9.17 -17.23 2.27
C TYR A 511 8.82 -17.34 0.78
N ASP A 512 7.54 -17.21 0.44
CA ASP A 512 7.08 -17.27 -0.94
C ASP A 512 6.32 -16.03 -1.44
N GLY A 513 6.12 -15.04 -0.56
CA GLY A 513 5.60 -13.72 -0.87
C GLY A 513 4.08 -13.66 -0.92
N ASP A 514 3.38 -14.71 -0.52
CA ASP A 514 1.94 -14.85 -0.70
C ASP A 514 1.09 -14.08 0.34
N GLY A 515 1.75 -13.50 1.34
CA GLY A 515 1.12 -12.77 2.43
C GLY A 515 0.81 -13.61 3.68
N ARG A 516 1.17 -14.90 3.68
CA ARG A 516 0.94 -15.83 4.78
C ARG A 516 2.27 -16.26 5.41
N THR A 517 2.21 -16.55 6.70
CA THR A 517 3.34 -17.12 7.43
C THR A 517 3.51 -18.59 7.05
N ASP A 518 4.67 -18.93 6.52
CA ASP A 518 5.06 -20.32 6.28
C ASP A 518 5.61 -20.99 7.54
N LEU A 519 5.46 -22.31 7.56
CA LEU A 519 6.02 -23.14 8.60
C LEU A 519 7.49 -23.37 8.30
N ALA A 520 8.37 -22.85 9.15
CA ALA A 520 9.81 -22.91 8.90
C ALA A 520 10.61 -23.19 10.17
N VAL A 521 11.64 -24.02 10.02
CA VAL A 521 12.56 -24.39 11.09
C VAL A 521 14.01 -24.44 10.60
N PHE A 522 14.94 -24.07 11.47
CA PHE A 522 16.37 -24.30 11.28
C PHE A 522 16.82 -25.47 12.15
N ARG A 523 17.50 -26.45 11.54
CA ARG A 523 18.03 -27.62 12.25
C ARG A 523 19.51 -27.45 12.56
N PRO A 524 19.89 -27.19 13.82
CA PRO A 524 21.30 -26.92 14.16
C PRO A 524 22.21 -28.14 13.99
N SER A 525 21.67 -29.36 14.05
CA SER A 525 22.44 -30.60 13.94
C SER A 525 23.04 -30.82 12.56
N ASN A 526 22.46 -30.21 11.52
CA ASN A 526 22.98 -30.29 10.16
C ASN A 526 23.10 -28.93 9.47
N GLY A 527 22.64 -27.82 10.04
CA GLY A 527 22.71 -26.48 9.43
C GLY A 527 21.71 -26.28 8.29
N THR A 528 20.61 -27.04 8.27
CA THR A 528 19.60 -26.97 7.21
C THR A 528 18.35 -26.22 7.65
N TRP A 529 17.84 -25.35 6.78
CA TRP A 529 16.51 -24.76 6.87
C TRP A 529 15.49 -25.67 6.18
N TYR A 530 14.36 -25.88 6.83
CA TYR A 530 13.22 -26.60 6.28
C TYR A 530 12.02 -25.67 6.30
N ILE A 531 11.42 -25.43 5.14
CA ILE A 531 10.32 -24.49 4.93
C ILE A 531 9.19 -25.24 4.23
N LEU A 532 7.97 -25.09 4.73
CA LEU A 532 6.76 -25.63 4.15
C LEU A 532 5.78 -24.48 3.91
N HIS A 533 5.54 -24.21 2.63
CA HIS A 533 4.70 -23.11 2.18
C HIS A 533 3.26 -23.34 2.63
N SER A 534 2.67 -22.35 3.29
CA SER A 534 1.35 -22.47 3.92
C SER A 534 0.20 -22.48 2.90
N SER A 535 0.35 -21.81 1.75
CA SER A 535 -0.70 -21.74 0.71
C SER A 535 -0.84 -22.99 -0.14
N ASN A 536 0.27 -23.66 -0.45
CA ASN A 536 0.31 -24.69 -1.48
C ASN A 536 1.02 -25.99 -1.04
N GLY A 537 1.58 -26.02 0.18
CA GLY A 537 2.27 -27.19 0.72
C GLY A 537 3.60 -27.52 0.05
N VAL A 538 4.17 -26.62 -0.74
CA VAL A 538 5.50 -26.80 -1.34
C VAL A 538 6.55 -26.85 -0.24
N PHE A 539 7.31 -27.94 -0.22
CA PHE A 539 8.41 -28.15 0.72
C PHE A 539 9.74 -27.69 0.11
N ARG A 540 10.53 -26.96 0.90
CA ARG A 540 11.90 -26.56 0.57
C ARG A 540 12.85 -26.93 1.70
N ALA A 541 14.00 -27.49 1.32
CA ALA A 541 15.12 -27.69 2.22
C ALA A 541 16.34 -26.95 1.67
N ARG A 542 16.99 -26.17 2.53
CA ARG A 542 18.15 -25.38 2.15
C ARG A 542 19.25 -25.47 3.18
N GLN A 543 20.40 -25.99 2.76
CA GLN A 543 21.61 -25.95 3.59
C GLN A 543 22.14 -24.52 3.64
N PHE A 544 22.03 -23.87 4.80
CA PHE A 544 22.60 -22.56 5.07
C PHE A 544 22.74 -22.42 6.57
N GLY A 545 23.97 -22.53 7.07
CA GLY A 545 24.28 -22.47 8.50
C GLY A 545 25.12 -23.62 9.01
N THR A 546 25.46 -23.52 10.29
CA THR A 546 26.28 -24.47 11.04
C THR A 546 25.73 -24.64 12.45
N SER A 547 26.22 -25.65 13.18
CA SER A 547 25.80 -25.88 14.57
C SER A 547 26.18 -24.68 15.46
N GLY A 548 25.21 -24.20 16.24
CA GLY A 548 25.36 -23.02 17.10
C GLY A 548 24.90 -21.70 16.48
N ASP A 549 24.57 -21.68 15.19
CA ASP A 549 23.93 -20.51 14.57
C ASP A 549 22.47 -20.37 15.03
N LEU A 550 21.97 -19.14 15.16
CA LEU A 550 20.59 -18.80 15.50
C LEU A 550 19.86 -18.29 14.25
N PRO A 551 18.63 -18.76 13.93
CA PRO A 551 17.85 -18.22 12.82
C PRO A 551 17.38 -16.80 13.12
N VAL A 552 17.57 -15.89 12.17
CA VAL A 552 17.16 -14.47 12.24
C VAL A 552 16.45 -14.04 10.97
N PRO A 553 15.36 -14.74 10.56
CA PRO A 553 14.66 -14.45 9.33
C PRO A 553 14.12 -13.01 9.33
N GLY A 554 13.99 -12.44 8.14
CA GLY A 554 13.47 -11.09 7.91
C GLY A 554 13.62 -10.69 6.45
N ASP A 555 12.92 -9.65 6.01
CA ASP A 555 13.07 -9.07 4.67
C ASP A 555 14.22 -8.05 4.66
N TYR A 556 15.43 -8.45 4.28
CA TYR A 556 16.60 -7.57 4.38
C TYR A 556 16.83 -6.72 3.12
N ASP A 557 16.12 -7.00 2.02
CA ASP A 557 16.25 -6.26 0.77
C ASP A 557 15.05 -5.36 0.45
N GLY A 558 13.94 -5.51 1.19
CA GLY A 558 12.72 -4.70 1.09
C GLY A 558 11.77 -5.18 0.00
N ASN A 559 11.86 -6.45 -0.40
CA ASN A 559 10.96 -7.03 -1.41
C ASN A 559 9.68 -7.63 -0.81
N GLY A 560 9.60 -7.64 0.54
CA GLY A 560 8.56 -8.19 1.41
C GLY A 560 8.46 -9.72 1.42
N ILE A 561 9.48 -10.42 0.95
CA ILE A 561 9.67 -11.87 1.12
C ILE A 561 10.69 -12.06 2.22
N THR A 562 10.44 -13.02 3.09
CA THR A 562 11.35 -13.38 4.17
C THR A 562 12.64 -13.98 3.60
N ASP A 563 13.76 -13.32 3.86
CA ASP A 563 15.08 -13.86 3.57
C ASP A 563 15.54 -14.81 4.68
N ILE A 564 16.35 -15.78 4.29
CA ILE A 564 16.99 -16.70 5.23
C ILE A 564 18.25 -16.02 5.78
N ALA A 565 18.31 -15.86 7.10
CA ALA A 565 19.46 -15.26 7.76
C ALA A 565 19.79 -15.93 9.10
N LEU A 566 21.06 -15.86 9.48
CA LEU A 566 21.62 -16.46 10.69
C LEU A 566 22.48 -15.45 11.45
N PHE A 567 22.41 -15.51 12.79
CA PHE A 567 23.39 -14.90 13.67
C PHE A 567 24.25 -15.99 14.30
N ARG A 568 25.57 -15.85 14.20
CA ARG A 568 26.55 -16.75 14.82
C ARG A 568 27.06 -16.15 16.13
N PRO A 569 26.66 -16.66 17.30
CA PRO A 569 27.07 -16.09 18.58
C PRO A 569 28.56 -16.31 18.92
N SER A 570 29.22 -17.28 18.29
CA SER A 570 30.62 -17.60 18.57
C SER A 570 31.62 -16.54 18.07
N ASP A 571 31.25 -15.78 17.04
CA ASP A 571 32.07 -14.70 16.46
C ASP A 571 31.30 -13.38 16.25
N ASN A 572 30.01 -13.35 16.59
CA ASN A 572 29.09 -12.22 16.45
C ASN A 572 28.88 -11.80 15.00
N THR A 573 28.70 -12.78 14.10
CA THR A 573 28.56 -12.53 12.66
C THR A 573 27.17 -12.87 12.16
N TRP A 574 26.60 -11.97 11.37
CA TRP A 574 25.36 -12.14 10.64
C TRP A 574 25.64 -12.67 9.24
N TYR A 575 24.90 -13.70 8.83
CA TYR A 575 24.93 -14.29 7.50
C TYR A 575 23.53 -14.20 6.91
N ILE A 576 23.34 -13.33 5.93
CA ILE A 576 22.05 -13.08 5.30
C ILE A 576 22.10 -13.59 3.87
N PHE A 577 21.22 -14.51 3.52
CA PHE A 577 21.04 -14.98 2.15
C PHE A 577 19.83 -14.29 1.54
N VAL A 578 20.08 -13.37 0.61
CA VAL A 578 19.04 -12.60 -0.08
C VAL A 578 18.53 -13.39 -1.28
N GLY A 579 17.30 -13.89 -1.17
CA GLY A 579 16.75 -14.88 -2.11
C GLY A 579 16.49 -14.36 -3.51
N SER A 580 15.98 -13.13 -3.59
CA SER A 580 15.59 -12.44 -4.83
C SER A 580 16.74 -12.27 -5.83
N ILE A 581 17.96 -12.05 -5.34
CA ILE A 581 19.15 -11.74 -6.14
C ILE A 581 20.26 -12.78 -6.00
N SER A 582 20.00 -13.89 -5.28
CA SER A 582 20.98 -14.95 -4.99
C SER A 582 22.31 -14.41 -4.46
N SER A 583 22.23 -13.40 -3.59
CA SER A 583 23.38 -12.75 -2.97
C SER A 583 23.53 -13.22 -1.52
N PHE A 584 24.74 -13.12 -0.99
CA PHE A 584 25.00 -13.34 0.43
C PHE A 584 25.67 -12.09 1.02
N LEU A 585 25.18 -11.66 2.17
CA LEU A 585 25.73 -10.57 2.96
C LEU A 585 26.30 -11.15 4.26
N VAL A 586 27.52 -10.74 4.60
CA VAL A 586 28.19 -11.10 5.85
C VAL A 586 28.50 -9.82 6.59
N GLN A 587 27.97 -9.68 7.80
CA GLN A 587 28.16 -8.51 8.63
C GLN A 587 28.56 -8.94 10.04
N GLN A 588 29.80 -8.64 10.43
CA GLN A 588 30.19 -8.81 11.83
C GLN A 588 29.58 -7.66 12.65
N PHE A 589 28.71 -7.99 13.60
CA PHE A 589 28.01 -7.00 14.41
C PHE A 589 27.47 -7.61 15.72
N GLY A 590 27.75 -6.92 16.82
CA GLY A 590 27.42 -7.35 18.18
C GLY A 590 28.66 -7.75 18.98
N ALA A 591 28.44 -8.17 20.22
CA ALA A 591 29.44 -8.66 21.16
C ALA A 591 28.97 -9.95 21.84
N SER A 592 29.91 -10.66 22.49
CA SER A 592 29.61 -11.92 23.17
C SER A 592 28.49 -11.74 24.19
N GLY A 593 27.45 -12.59 24.09
CA GLY A 593 26.27 -12.54 24.95
C GLY A 593 25.15 -11.63 24.44
N ASP A 594 25.36 -10.90 23.34
CA ASP A 594 24.31 -10.14 22.68
C ASP A 594 23.30 -11.09 21.99
N ARG A 595 22.05 -10.65 21.94
CA ARG A 595 20.89 -11.39 21.42
C ARG A 595 20.36 -10.72 20.15
N PRO A 596 20.20 -11.42 19.01
CA PRO A 596 19.63 -10.81 17.82
C PRO A 596 18.18 -10.37 18.04
N VAL A 597 17.84 -9.18 17.53
CA VAL A 597 16.52 -8.53 17.63
C VAL A 597 16.22 -7.78 16.32
N GLN A 598 16.49 -8.41 15.19
CA GLN A 598 16.29 -7.84 13.86
C GLN A 598 14.83 -7.42 13.64
N SER A 599 14.64 -6.22 13.08
CA SER A 599 13.34 -5.65 12.75
C SER A 599 13.53 -4.34 12.00
N ASP A 600 12.48 -3.66 11.57
CA ASP A 600 12.57 -2.39 10.84
C ASP A 600 12.45 -1.19 11.79
N TYR A 601 13.56 -0.67 12.31
CA TYR A 601 13.58 0.43 13.30
C TYR A 601 13.66 1.81 12.65
N ASP A 602 13.90 1.92 11.34
CA ASP A 602 13.98 3.20 10.62
C ASP A 602 12.80 3.47 9.67
N GLY A 603 11.97 2.46 9.43
CA GLY A 603 10.70 2.52 8.71
C GLY A 603 10.85 2.44 7.20
N ASP A 604 12.00 2.00 6.69
CA ASP A 604 12.26 1.95 5.24
C ASP A 604 11.68 0.71 4.53
N GLY A 605 11.05 -0.18 5.29
CA GLY A 605 10.48 -1.43 4.79
C GLY A 605 11.45 -2.61 4.85
N LYS A 606 12.69 -2.42 5.34
CA LYS A 606 13.71 -3.47 5.43
C LYS A 606 14.01 -3.83 6.87
N THR A 607 14.47 -5.06 7.04
CA THR A 607 14.95 -5.57 8.32
C THR A 607 16.32 -4.99 8.62
N ASP A 608 16.43 -4.27 9.73
CA ASP A 608 17.70 -3.81 10.28
C ASP A 608 18.42 -4.94 11.01
N ILE A 609 19.75 -4.89 10.95
CA ILE A 609 20.60 -5.75 11.76
C ILE A 609 20.67 -5.14 13.17
N ALA A 610 20.14 -5.85 14.18
CA ALA A 610 20.09 -5.35 15.54
C ALA A 610 20.36 -6.44 16.59
N VAL A 611 21.00 -6.04 17.69
CA VAL A 611 21.23 -6.87 18.87
C VAL A 611 20.81 -6.15 20.16
N PHE A 612 20.27 -6.89 21.12
CA PHE A 612 20.04 -6.48 22.50
C PHE A 612 21.11 -7.09 23.40
N ARG A 613 21.72 -6.29 24.28
CA ARG A 613 22.71 -6.74 25.26
C ARG A 613 22.06 -6.92 26.63
N PRO A 614 21.77 -8.16 27.07
CA PRO A 614 21.09 -8.40 28.35
C PRO A 614 21.93 -7.99 29.57
N ALA A 615 23.26 -7.93 29.43
CA ALA A 615 24.15 -7.56 30.52
C ALA A 615 23.96 -6.11 31.00
N ASN A 616 23.51 -5.21 30.12
CA ASN A 616 23.36 -3.79 30.44
C ASN A 616 22.08 -3.13 29.87
N GLY A 617 21.23 -3.88 29.18
CA GLY A 617 19.98 -3.36 28.63
C GLY A 617 20.14 -2.43 27.42
N THR A 618 21.25 -2.51 26.69
CA THR A 618 21.51 -1.63 25.53
C THR A 618 21.19 -2.32 24.22
N TRP A 619 20.51 -1.59 23.33
CA TRP A 619 20.24 -1.99 21.95
C TRP A 619 21.30 -1.39 21.02
N TYR A 620 21.78 -2.19 20.09
CA TYR A 620 22.71 -1.78 19.05
C TYR A 620 22.14 -2.18 17.70
N MET A 621 22.10 -1.28 16.74
CA MET A 621 21.54 -1.56 15.42
C MET A 621 22.30 -0.85 14.30
N ILE A 622 22.27 -1.46 13.11
CA ILE A 622 22.68 -0.88 11.83
C ILE A 622 21.39 -0.66 11.03
N GLN A 623 21.06 0.61 10.79
CA GLN A 623 19.85 1.03 10.08
C GLN A 623 20.01 0.88 8.57
N SER A 624 19.11 0.16 7.91
CA SER A 624 19.11 -0.20 6.49
C SER A 624 19.08 1.03 5.57
N LEU A 625 18.29 2.05 5.89
CA LEU A 625 18.07 3.24 5.05
C LEU A 625 19.34 4.05 4.84
N THR A 626 20.14 4.15 5.90
CA THR A 626 21.32 5.04 5.95
C THR A 626 22.63 4.28 6.12
N ASN A 627 22.56 2.98 6.39
CA ASN A 627 23.67 2.13 6.83
C ASN A 627 24.41 2.73 8.04
N SER A 628 23.67 3.35 8.96
CA SER A 628 24.23 4.06 10.11
C SER A 628 24.08 3.26 11.40
N PHE A 629 25.05 3.43 12.31
CA PHE A 629 25.05 2.78 13.60
C PHE A 629 24.26 3.58 14.63
N ARG A 630 23.36 2.91 15.36
CA ARG A 630 22.63 3.47 16.50
C ARG A 630 22.83 2.61 17.74
N ALA A 631 23.12 3.25 18.86
CA ALA A 631 23.13 2.63 20.19
C ALA A 631 22.06 3.31 21.06
N GLN A 632 21.17 2.53 21.64
CA GLN A 632 20.07 3.01 22.46
C GLN A 632 20.04 2.25 23.79
N PRO A 633 20.50 2.85 24.89
CA PRO A 633 20.31 2.30 26.23
C PRO A 633 18.81 2.30 26.56
N TRP A 634 18.20 1.13 26.64
CA TRP A 634 16.78 0.97 26.93
C TRP A 634 16.48 -0.43 27.48
N GLY A 635 16.60 -0.55 28.81
CA GLY A 635 16.37 -1.80 29.55
C GLY A 635 17.30 -1.92 30.75
N ALA A 636 17.17 -3.03 31.46
CA ALA A 636 18.00 -3.42 32.59
C ALA A 636 18.41 -4.90 32.50
N SER A 637 19.33 -5.32 33.37
CA SER A 637 19.69 -6.74 33.45
C SER A 637 18.48 -7.58 33.89
N GLY A 638 18.22 -8.67 33.16
CA GLY A 638 17.06 -9.54 33.37
C GLY A 638 15.82 -9.15 32.55
N ASP A 639 15.86 -8.02 31.84
CA ASP A 639 14.82 -7.67 30.88
C ASP A 639 14.96 -8.52 29.61
N VAL A 640 13.82 -8.83 28.98
CA VAL A 640 13.70 -9.56 27.71
C VAL A 640 13.30 -8.57 26.63
N ALA A 641 13.95 -8.64 25.47
CA ALA A 641 13.61 -7.80 24.32
C ALA A 641 12.20 -8.15 23.82
N ALA A 642 11.40 -7.13 23.55
CA ALA A 642 10.03 -7.27 23.06
C ALA A 642 9.71 -6.19 22.01
N PRO A 643 10.51 -6.10 20.91
CA PRO A 643 10.32 -5.08 19.90
C PRO A 643 8.96 -5.23 19.20
N GLY A 644 8.39 -4.13 18.74
CA GLY A 644 7.11 -4.08 18.02
C GLY A 644 6.70 -2.63 17.74
N ASP A 645 5.82 -2.40 16.77
CA ASP A 645 5.30 -1.07 16.46
C ASP A 645 4.12 -0.73 17.40
N TYR A 646 4.35 -0.14 18.58
CA TYR A 646 3.30 0.11 19.56
C TYR A 646 2.57 1.45 19.35
N ASP A 647 3.10 2.34 18.50
CA ASP A 647 2.52 3.65 18.23
C ASP A 647 1.86 3.77 16.84
N GLY A 648 2.05 2.78 15.97
CA GLY A 648 1.39 2.60 14.68
C GLY A 648 1.99 3.50 13.60
N ASP A 649 3.25 3.90 13.76
CA ASP A 649 3.96 4.78 12.84
C ASP A 649 4.73 4.01 11.75
N THR A 650 4.59 2.69 11.73
CA THR A 650 5.24 1.76 10.80
C THR A 650 6.74 1.55 11.08
N ARG A 651 7.27 2.01 12.20
CA ARG A 651 8.60 1.66 12.70
C ARG A 651 8.49 0.75 13.90
N THR A 652 9.48 -0.12 14.03
CA THR A 652 9.62 -0.95 15.22
C THR A 652 10.08 -0.09 16.39
N ASP A 653 9.29 -0.07 17.46
CA ASP A 653 9.69 0.56 18.70
C ASP A 653 10.64 -0.34 19.49
N ILE A 654 11.53 0.30 20.24
CA ILE A 654 12.42 -0.39 21.17
C ILE A 654 11.66 -0.63 22.46
N ALA A 655 11.46 -1.89 22.82
CA ALA A 655 10.72 -2.25 24.02
C ALA A 655 11.30 -3.47 24.72
N VAL A 656 11.15 -3.49 26.05
CA VAL A 656 11.54 -4.63 26.89
C VAL A 656 10.42 -5.03 27.84
N PHE A 657 10.28 -6.34 28.06
CA PHE A 657 9.47 -6.93 29.12
C PHE A 657 10.38 -7.31 30.29
N ARG A 658 10.00 -6.92 31.51
CA ARG A 658 10.66 -7.30 32.76
C ARG A 658 9.83 -8.38 33.46
N PRO A 659 10.21 -9.67 33.34
CA PRO A 659 9.39 -10.76 33.88
C PRO A 659 9.28 -10.73 35.40
N ALA A 660 10.32 -10.26 36.09
CA ALA A 660 10.35 -10.16 37.54
C ALA A 660 9.30 -9.20 38.13
N GLU A 661 8.83 -8.23 37.33
CA GLU A 661 7.87 -7.21 37.75
C GLU A 661 6.53 -7.26 36.98
N GLY A 662 6.45 -8.02 35.88
CA GLY A 662 5.30 -7.96 34.98
C GLY A 662 5.15 -6.57 34.34
N LYS A 663 6.25 -5.95 33.92
CA LYS A 663 6.25 -4.59 33.35
C LYS A 663 6.88 -4.52 31.98
N TRP A 664 6.32 -3.69 31.14
CA TRP A 664 6.80 -3.34 29.82
C TRP A 664 7.32 -1.91 29.82
N TYR A 665 8.48 -1.71 29.20
CA TYR A 665 9.09 -0.39 29.01
C TYR A 665 9.27 -0.19 27.51
N ILE A 666 8.49 0.72 26.93
CA ILE A 666 8.40 0.96 25.48
C ILE A 666 8.94 2.36 25.18
N LEU A 667 9.82 2.47 24.21
CA LEU A 667 10.33 3.72 23.66
C LEU A 667 9.78 3.90 22.24
N GLN A 668 8.78 4.77 22.12
CA GLN A 668 8.04 5.02 20.89
C GLN A 668 8.87 5.83 19.89
N SER A 669 8.85 5.40 18.63
CA SER A 669 9.71 5.91 17.56
C SER A 669 9.27 7.28 17.02
N THR A 670 7.96 7.59 16.98
CA THR A 670 7.43 8.86 16.43
C THR A 670 7.97 10.10 17.17
N HIS A 671 8.17 9.99 18.50
CA HIS A 671 8.52 11.14 19.35
C HIS A 671 9.64 10.86 20.37
N ASN A 672 10.24 9.67 20.36
CA ASN A 672 11.14 9.19 21.41
C ASN A 672 10.53 9.32 22.83
N THR A 673 9.21 9.13 22.93
CA THR A 673 8.47 9.16 24.20
C THR A 673 8.46 7.78 24.83
N SER A 674 8.58 7.74 26.16
CA SER A 674 8.55 6.48 26.89
C SER A 674 7.18 6.18 27.48
N ARG A 675 6.79 4.91 27.41
CA ARG A 675 5.57 4.35 28.01
C ARG A 675 5.96 3.19 28.91
N VAL A 676 5.41 3.15 30.12
CA VAL A 676 5.51 2.00 31.03
C VAL A 676 4.14 1.40 31.20
N GLN A 677 4.02 0.10 30.96
CA GLN A 677 2.77 -0.65 31.13
C GLN A 677 2.99 -1.79 32.11
N THR A 678 2.13 -1.90 33.13
CA THR A 678 2.12 -3.11 33.98
C THR A 678 1.18 -4.13 33.35
N TRP A 679 1.73 -5.25 32.90
CA TRP A 679 1.01 -6.33 32.24
C TRP A 679 1.82 -7.64 32.27
N GLY A 680 1.17 -8.74 32.66
CA GLY A 680 1.80 -10.04 32.84
C GLY A 680 2.26 -10.33 34.28
N THR A 681 2.75 -11.55 34.49
CA THR A 681 3.19 -12.10 35.77
C THR A 681 4.49 -12.90 35.62
N ILE A 682 5.10 -13.30 36.74
CA ILE A 682 6.33 -14.10 36.72
C ILE A 682 6.06 -15.44 36.03
N GLY A 683 6.87 -15.76 35.03
CA GLY A 683 6.76 -16.99 34.23
C GLY A 683 6.02 -16.82 32.90
N ASP A 684 5.42 -15.65 32.66
CA ASP A 684 4.80 -15.31 31.38
C ASP A 684 5.88 -15.03 30.30
N VAL A 685 5.56 -15.37 29.06
CA VAL A 685 6.40 -15.13 27.87
C VAL A 685 5.82 -13.96 27.08
N ALA A 686 6.65 -12.95 26.80
CA ALA A 686 6.25 -11.79 25.99
C ALA A 686 6.04 -12.18 24.52
N VAL A 687 4.87 -11.81 23.97
CA VAL A 687 4.46 -12.14 22.60
C VAL A 687 3.77 -10.94 21.94
N PRO A 688 4.41 -9.76 21.89
CA PRO A 688 3.79 -8.59 21.25
C PRO A 688 3.59 -8.86 19.75
N ALA A 689 2.39 -8.57 19.26
CA ALA A 689 2.00 -8.68 17.86
C ALA A 689 0.65 -7.97 17.66
N ASP A 690 0.19 -7.79 16.42
CA ASP A 690 -1.09 -7.14 16.14
C ASP A 690 -2.22 -8.17 16.05
N TYR A 691 -2.92 -8.41 17.17
CA TYR A 691 -4.01 -9.40 17.26
C TYR A 691 -5.38 -8.81 16.92
N ASN A 692 -5.52 -7.48 16.85
CA ASN A 692 -6.78 -6.79 16.58
C ASN A 692 -6.83 -6.08 15.21
N GLY A 693 -5.70 -6.05 14.49
CA GLY A 693 -5.56 -5.48 13.15
C GLY A 693 -5.44 -3.96 13.12
N ASP A 694 -5.20 -3.25 14.23
CA ASP A 694 -5.36 -1.78 14.35
C ASP A 694 -4.16 -0.94 13.91
N GLY A 695 -3.05 -1.58 13.54
CA GLY A 695 -1.80 -0.89 13.20
C GLY A 695 -0.65 -1.32 14.08
N LYS A 696 -0.96 -1.72 15.32
CA LYS A 696 -0.02 -1.71 16.43
C LYS A 696 0.21 -3.08 16.99
N ALA A 697 1.41 -3.27 17.53
CA ALA A 697 1.68 -4.35 18.44
C ALA A 697 0.85 -4.16 19.73
N ASP A 698 0.01 -5.15 20.01
CA ASP A 698 -0.65 -5.31 21.30
C ASP A 698 0.36 -5.77 22.35
N ILE A 699 0.13 -5.35 23.59
CA ILE A 699 0.93 -5.86 24.71
C ILE A 699 0.33 -7.20 25.12
N ALA A 700 1.01 -8.29 24.76
CA ALA A 700 0.50 -9.63 25.00
C ALA A 700 1.53 -10.54 25.69
N VAL A 701 1.00 -11.44 26.52
CA VAL A 701 1.79 -12.52 27.13
C VAL A 701 1.12 -13.88 26.94
N PHE A 702 1.93 -14.91 26.70
CA PHE A 702 1.53 -16.32 26.79
C PHE A 702 1.97 -16.87 28.14
N ARG A 703 1.08 -17.55 28.86
CA ARG A 703 1.38 -18.19 30.14
C ARG A 703 1.54 -19.69 29.96
N PRO A 704 2.77 -20.24 30.00
CA PRO A 704 2.99 -21.67 29.80
C PRO A 704 2.35 -22.55 30.88
N ALA A 705 2.12 -22.02 32.08
CA ALA A 705 1.58 -22.77 33.21
C ALA A 705 0.13 -23.25 32.99
N ASP A 706 -0.66 -22.50 32.23
CA ASP A 706 -2.08 -22.80 31.96
C ASP A 706 -2.46 -22.78 30.47
N GLY A 707 -1.54 -22.37 29.59
CA GLY A 707 -1.76 -22.30 28.14
C GLY A 707 -2.60 -21.10 27.70
N ASN A 708 -2.77 -20.09 28.56
CA ASN A 708 -3.58 -18.91 28.25
C ASN A 708 -2.76 -17.79 27.61
N TRP A 709 -3.40 -17.08 26.68
CA TRP A 709 -2.95 -15.81 26.11
C TRP A 709 -3.67 -14.67 26.83
N TYR A 710 -2.92 -13.64 27.23
CA TYR A 710 -3.44 -12.42 27.83
C TYR A 710 -3.01 -11.23 26.99
N ILE A 711 -3.95 -10.70 26.21
CA ILE A 711 -3.72 -9.66 25.21
C ILE A 711 -4.37 -8.38 25.71
N LEU A 712 -3.57 -7.31 25.82
CA LEU A 712 -4.06 -5.96 26.02
C LEU A 712 -4.11 -5.27 24.67
N GLU A 713 -5.31 -5.25 24.08
CA GLU A 713 -5.55 -4.72 22.74
C GLU A 713 -5.29 -3.21 22.71
N SER A 714 -4.46 -2.81 21.77
CA SER A 714 -4.14 -1.44 21.42
C SER A 714 -5.41 -0.69 20.92
N GLY A 715 -5.40 0.64 21.04
CA GLY A 715 -6.54 1.50 20.73
C GLY A 715 -7.68 1.45 21.77
N LEU A 716 -8.23 0.28 22.04
CA LEU A 716 -9.37 0.06 22.94
C LEU A 716 -8.96 -0.15 24.41
N ASN A 717 -7.69 -0.51 24.67
CA ASN A 717 -7.20 -0.97 25.97
C ASN A 717 -8.08 -2.10 26.57
N ALA A 718 -8.63 -2.94 25.71
CA ALA A 718 -9.47 -4.05 26.09
C ALA A 718 -8.62 -5.26 26.48
N LEU A 719 -9.04 -5.99 27.52
CA LEU A 719 -8.43 -7.27 27.86
C LEU A 719 -9.12 -8.38 27.06
N ARG A 720 -8.31 -9.14 26.31
CA ARG A 720 -8.71 -10.40 25.69
C ARG A 720 -7.93 -11.55 26.34
N VAL A 721 -8.66 -12.55 26.84
CA VAL A 721 -8.08 -13.78 27.40
C VAL A 721 -8.55 -14.95 26.56
N GLU A 722 -7.61 -15.73 26.05
CA GLU A 722 -7.89 -16.85 25.15
C GLU A 722 -7.11 -18.08 25.61
N GLN A 723 -7.81 -19.20 25.82
CA GLN A 723 -7.16 -20.46 26.13
C GLN A 723 -6.74 -21.15 24.82
N TRP A 724 -5.47 -20.98 24.44
CA TRP A 724 -4.93 -21.55 23.19
C TRP A 724 -3.49 -22.03 23.36
N GLY A 725 -3.33 -23.21 23.96
CA GLY A 725 -2.03 -23.82 24.17
C GLY A 725 -2.07 -24.89 25.25
N ALA A 726 -0.93 -25.51 25.50
CA ALA A 726 -0.71 -26.47 26.56
C ALA A 726 0.65 -26.23 27.23
N SER A 727 0.84 -26.84 28.41
CA SER A 727 2.14 -26.79 29.09
C SER A 727 3.26 -27.35 28.22
N GLY A 728 4.31 -26.55 28.05
CA GLY A 728 5.48 -26.89 27.22
C GLY A 728 5.37 -26.44 25.77
N ASP A 729 4.26 -25.84 25.37
CA ASP A 729 4.13 -25.20 24.06
C ASP A 729 4.96 -23.89 24.01
N VAL A 730 5.48 -23.58 22.82
CA VAL A 730 6.25 -22.36 22.52
C VAL A 730 5.38 -21.45 21.65
N PRO A 731 5.09 -20.21 22.06
CA PRO A 731 4.30 -19.29 21.24
C PRO A 731 5.08 -18.90 19.98
N VAL A 732 4.43 -18.96 18.82
CA VAL A 732 5.05 -18.80 17.50
C VAL A 732 5.43 -17.36 17.13
N PRO A 733 4.61 -16.31 17.40
CA PRO A 733 4.86 -14.95 16.88
C PRO A 733 6.28 -14.42 17.15
N THR A 734 6.82 -14.70 18.33
CA THR A 734 8.16 -14.25 18.75
C THR A 734 9.16 -15.38 18.91
N ALA A 735 8.88 -16.58 18.41
CA ALA A 735 9.71 -17.77 18.68
C ALA A 735 11.15 -17.70 18.13
N HIS A 736 11.42 -16.81 17.17
CA HIS A 736 12.74 -16.59 16.60
C HIS A 736 13.53 -15.50 17.35
N LEU A 737 12.89 -14.80 18.31
CA LEU A 737 13.55 -13.86 19.22
C LEU A 737 14.03 -14.61 20.48
N PRO A 738 15.30 -14.43 20.91
CA PRO A 738 15.94 -15.26 21.93
C PRO A 738 15.79 -14.80 23.40
#